data_AF-A0A7M2T056-F1
#
_entry.id   AF-A0A7M2T056-F1
#
_cell.length_a   1.000
_cell.length_b   1.000
_cell.length_c   1.000
_cell.angle_alpha   90.00
_cell.angle_beta   90.00
_cell.angle_gamma   90.00
#
_symmetry.space_group_name_H-M   'P 1'
#
loop_
_entity.id
_entity.type
_entity.pdbx_description
1 polymer ?
#
loop_
_entity_poly.entity_id
_entity_poly.type
_entity_poly.pdbx_seq_one_letter_code
_entity_poly.pdbx_strand_id
1 'polypeptide(L)'
;MPLLGGIRPPIALLCLLILALAALTAKVLGPAGEPAVPKAVLNSQQYFAQDGAIALRASIDERVTDLNRMADALKAGEPTDPERVLSDLSRTYQKWTGTTVLDLESGAVLAARGESIPLAWLDRDVLTGENALKPRMVRLKTGDVRLMTMVVLDWKDRPQQLLIASNSLAVPPLNLGVDRSMAVVTRDGEVLATAGFAQAEALTSDTAREELDHLRKQMTRLADRAAKETEQDPISAREPGSRGYPGVSGTLLGDTYNGRIATVGYASLASSDPEQRQSVGAGLGLTVVALLPVVQEKAVGQERELYGLVVAGVLVVFGLLAAALLWMAVQRPLLALFLESRRLARGDLTRPVAVPRWGEAARIGAALERLRTQLSGGGAETSAKDGRGRRGRLGLRVPLALTAVLLLLWCVPVGLLLNRTDASVSVPSTMVNDQRDRTDLVADRVRRALNEAQADLASISRLIDADDPDATTGVLDDALRKHTRYGSLYVVDEGGDVLARAGAEPNADWSTGEEAGEAGASLVRVAGEGGKKPVIQAGAAVPDKKGMTLVGEVRVEFLNSLLNRPGLGEVRVVDTKARTIAASDGFLAFEGLPRDSLTDLVRAGGVRVGAGPVENGLLIREGRSVTVAAAAPFSGGGVAADIGWTVVSWQNAKHFEIAPYEREDRSVLAGMLGLALIVVCLGWIHLVVVRPLRALAASAEKLADGDLKTVLYPRYHDEVGAVVRSLELVRQQLQARRQNQARRSAEPRLGAGGR
;
A
#
# COMPACT_ATOMS: atom_id res chain seq x y z
N MET A 1 -51.22 -1.94 -17.01
CA MET A 1 -50.11 -2.43 -17.86
C MET A 1 -48.92 -2.65 -16.94
N PRO A 2 -48.24 -3.82 -16.96
CA PRO A 2 -47.16 -4.04 -16.00
C PRO A 2 -46.01 -3.08 -16.34
N LEU A 3 -45.63 -2.26 -15.36
CA LEU A 3 -44.57 -1.24 -15.45
C LEU A 3 -43.16 -1.84 -15.68
N LEU A 4 -43.02 -3.16 -15.65
CA LEU A 4 -41.76 -3.90 -15.67
C LEU A 4 -41.50 -4.74 -16.94
N GLY A 5 -42.44 -4.79 -17.90
CA GLY A 5 -42.24 -5.50 -19.18
C GLY A 5 -42.17 -4.54 -20.36
N GLY A 6 -41.02 -4.47 -21.05
CA GLY A 6 -40.90 -3.71 -22.31
C GLY A 6 -39.62 -2.89 -22.50
N ILE A 7 -39.64 -1.99 -23.48
CA ILE A 7 -38.50 -1.11 -23.86
C ILE A 7 -38.33 0.10 -22.94
N ARG A 8 -39.38 0.49 -22.23
CA ARG A 8 -39.35 1.69 -21.37
C ARG A 8 -38.42 1.52 -20.15
N PRO A 9 -38.44 0.38 -19.42
CA PRO A 9 -37.52 0.15 -18.32
C PRO A 9 -36.03 0.28 -18.67
N PRO A 10 -35.49 -0.34 -19.75
CA PRO A 10 -34.06 -0.23 -20.06
C PRO A 10 -33.63 1.18 -20.51
N ILE A 11 -34.47 1.95 -21.21
CA ILE A 11 -34.14 3.34 -21.57
C ILE A 11 -34.18 4.25 -20.34
N ALA A 12 -35.17 4.08 -19.46
CA ALA A 12 -35.26 4.83 -18.21
C ALA A 12 -34.08 4.52 -17.27
N LEU A 13 -33.71 3.24 -17.16
CA LEU A 13 -32.55 2.79 -16.41
C LEU A 13 -31.25 3.36 -16.99
N LEU A 14 -31.09 3.37 -18.31
CA LEU A 14 -29.94 4.01 -18.97
C LEU A 14 -29.84 5.49 -18.59
N CYS A 15 -30.94 6.24 -18.66
CA CYS A 15 -30.95 7.66 -18.30
C CYS A 15 -30.59 7.87 -16.81
N LEU A 16 -31.17 7.07 -15.92
CA LEU A 16 -30.89 7.14 -14.48
C LEU A 16 -29.41 6.83 -14.19
N LEU A 17 -28.85 5.79 -14.81
CA LEU A 17 -27.46 5.41 -14.61
C LEU A 17 -26.48 6.43 -15.22
N ILE A 18 -26.84 7.06 -16.35
CA ILE A 18 -26.06 8.18 -16.90
C ILE A 18 -26.07 9.38 -15.96
N LEU A 19 -27.22 9.72 -15.38
CA LEU A 19 -27.31 10.80 -14.40
C LEU A 19 -26.52 10.48 -13.12
N ALA A 20 -26.59 9.23 -12.64
CA ALA A 20 -25.81 8.78 -11.49
C ALA A 20 -24.30 8.85 -11.79
N LEU A 21 -23.87 8.41 -12.97
CA LEU A 21 -22.47 8.51 -13.41
C LEU A 21 -22.04 9.96 -13.59
N ALA A 22 -22.89 10.84 -14.12
CA ALA A 22 -22.61 12.26 -14.23
C ALA A 22 -22.47 12.94 -12.86
N ALA A 23 -23.35 12.62 -11.91
CA ALA A 23 -23.26 13.10 -10.53
C ALA A 23 -21.99 12.59 -9.84
N LEU A 24 -21.65 11.31 -10.02
CA LEU A 24 -20.41 10.74 -9.51
C LEU A 24 -19.18 11.42 -10.14
N THR A 25 -19.18 11.63 -11.46
CA THR A 25 -18.11 12.31 -12.20
C THR A 25 -17.94 13.73 -11.68
N ALA A 26 -19.04 14.48 -11.50
CA ALA A 26 -19.00 15.83 -10.94
C ALA A 26 -18.46 15.84 -9.50
N LYS A 27 -18.79 14.84 -8.68
CA LYS A 27 -18.28 14.73 -7.30
C LYS A 27 -16.79 14.34 -7.26
N VAL A 28 -16.38 13.42 -8.14
CA VAL A 28 -15.06 12.78 -8.12
C VAL A 28 -14.00 13.63 -8.83
N LEU A 29 -14.37 14.30 -9.93
CA LEU A 29 -13.51 15.21 -10.70
C LEU A 29 -13.78 16.70 -10.42
N GLY A 30 -14.83 17.03 -9.68
CA GLY A 30 -15.11 18.40 -9.25
C GLY A 30 -14.20 18.85 -8.09
N PRO A 31 -14.46 20.03 -7.52
CA PRO A 31 -13.64 20.61 -6.46
C PRO A 31 -13.81 19.82 -5.17
N ALA A 32 -13.07 18.72 -5.03
CA ALA A 32 -12.61 18.29 -3.72
C ALA A 32 -11.48 19.26 -3.38
N GLY A 33 -11.67 20.12 -2.38
CA GLY A 33 -10.61 21.03 -1.93
C GLY A 33 -9.33 20.22 -1.76
N GLU A 34 -8.30 20.57 -2.53
CA GLU A 34 -7.01 19.91 -2.38
C GLU A 34 -6.59 20.11 -0.93
N PRO A 35 -6.28 19.03 -0.19
CA PRO A 35 -5.88 19.18 1.19
C PRO A 35 -4.65 20.07 1.21
N ALA A 36 -4.63 21.01 2.15
CA ALA A 36 -3.57 22.02 2.27
C ALA A 36 -2.15 21.40 2.41
N VAL A 37 -2.11 20.14 2.85
CA VAL A 37 -0.94 19.26 2.86
C VAL A 37 -1.25 18.01 2.05
N PRO A 38 -0.44 17.62 1.04
CA PRO A 38 -0.65 16.40 0.28
C PRO A 38 -0.65 15.14 1.18
N LYS A 39 -1.55 14.19 0.91
CA LYS A 39 -1.62 12.93 1.69
C LYS A 39 -0.32 12.15 1.68
N ALA A 40 0.41 12.17 0.56
CA ALA A 40 1.75 11.60 0.50
C ALA A 40 2.68 12.14 1.60
N VAL A 41 2.63 13.45 1.88
CA VAL A 41 3.44 14.07 2.94
C VAL A 41 2.96 13.64 4.32
N LEU A 42 1.64 13.57 4.53
CA LEU A 42 1.05 13.04 5.77
C LEU A 42 1.54 11.61 6.03
N ASN A 43 1.33 10.71 5.08
CA ASN A 43 1.75 9.31 5.19
C ASN A 43 3.27 9.20 5.40
N SER A 44 4.07 10.05 4.75
CA SER A 44 5.52 10.12 4.98
C SER A 44 5.86 10.50 6.43
N GLN A 45 5.14 11.46 7.03
CA GLN A 45 5.35 11.84 8.44
C GLN A 45 4.97 10.69 9.39
N GLN A 46 3.87 9.99 9.11
CA GLN A 46 3.48 8.81 9.87
C GLN A 46 4.57 7.74 9.82
N TYR A 47 5.09 7.43 8.63
CA TYR A 47 6.17 6.46 8.47
C TYR A 47 7.44 6.86 9.21
N PHE A 48 7.80 8.15 9.16
CA PHE A 48 8.96 8.64 9.90
C PHE A 48 8.80 8.47 11.42
N ALA A 49 7.60 8.73 11.96
CA ALA A 49 7.31 8.50 13.37
C ALA A 49 7.35 7.02 13.74
N GLN A 50 6.84 6.13 12.87
CA GLN A 50 6.96 4.67 13.04
C GLN A 50 8.43 4.23 13.07
N ASP A 51 9.25 4.71 12.15
CA ASP A 51 10.68 4.39 12.11
C ASP A 51 11.38 4.84 13.40
N GLY A 52 11.03 6.01 13.93
CA GLY A 52 11.46 6.49 15.24
C GLY A 52 11.00 5.65 16.42
N ALA A 53 9.73 5.21 16.43
CA ALA A 53 9.20 4.34 17.48
C ALA A 53 9.86 2.95 17.48
N ILE A 54 10.11 2.37 16.31
CA ILE A 54 10.85 1.10 16.18
C ILE A 54 12.28 1.27 16.70
N ALA A 55 12.97 2.34 16.29
CA ALA A 55 14.34 2.62 16.72
C ALA A 55 14.44 2.83 18.24
N LEU A 56 13.51 3.60 18.82
CA LEU A 56 13.47 3.85 20.26
C LEU A 56 13.21 2.56 21.03
N ARG A 57 12.20 1.77 20.61
CA ARG A 57 11.88 0.49 21.26
C ARG A 57 13.07 -0.48 21.22
N ALA A 58 13.69 -0.64 20.05
CA ALA A 58 14.86 -1.48 19.90
C ALA A 58 16.00 -1.03 20.82
N SER A 59 16.28 0.28 20.91
CA SER A 59 17.32 0.79 21.80
C SER A 59 17.00 0.53 23.28
N ILE A 60 15.74 0.65 23.70
CA ILE A 60 15.32 0.35 25.08
C ILE A 60 15.47 -1.14 25.38
N ASP A 61 14.95 -2.01 24.52
CA ASP A 61 15.02 -3.47 24.69
C ASP A 61 16.47 -3.96 24.73
N GLU A 62 17.31 -3.46 23.83
CA GLU A 62 18.74 -3.80 23.77
C GLU A 62 19.47 -3.40 25.05
N ARG A 63 19.19 -2.22 25.61
CA ARG A 63 19.79 -1.78 26.88
C ARG A 63 19.40 -2.72 28.02
N VAL A 64 18.13 -3.11 28.10
CA VAL A 64 17.65 -4.03 29.13
C VAL A 64 18.27 -5.41 28.98
N THR A 65 18.30 -5.95 27.75
CA THR A 65 18.92 -7.24 27.45
C THR A 65 20.41 -7.26 27.79
N ASP A 66 21.16 -6.20 27.46
CA ASP A 66 22.60 -6.14 27.75
C ASP A 66 22.88 -6.09 29.25
N LEU A 67 22.07 -5.36 30.04
CA LEU A 67 22.22 -5.35 31.49
C LEU A 67 21.94 -6.73 32.09
N ASN A 68 20.88 -7.40 31.63
CA ASN A 68 20.55 -8.76 32.06
C ASN A 68 21.64 -9.76 31.69
N ARG A 69 22.18 -9.68 30.47
CA ARG A 69 23.27 -10.56 30.00
C ARG A 69 24.52 -10.39 30.87
N MET A 70 24.89 -9.16 31.19
CA MET A 70 26.02 -8.90 32.09
C MET A 70 25.76 -9.46 33.48
N ALA A 71 24.56 -9.28 34.02
CA ALA A 71 24.19 -9.84 35.32
C ALA A 71 24.25 -11.37 35.32
N ASP A 72 23.78 -12.03 34.26
CA ASP A 72 23.85 -13.49 34.13
C ASP A 72 25.30 -13.99 34.08
N ALA A 73 26.18 -13.31 33.34
CA ALA A 73 27.61 -13.63 33.30
C ALA A 73 28.27 -13.48 34.68
N LEU A 74 27.92 -12.43 35.43
CA LEU A 74 28.43 -12.20 36.79
C LEU A 74 27.91 -13.23 37.82
N LYS A 75 26.65 -13.65 37.70
CA LYS A 75 26.05 -14.68 38.57
C LYS A 75 26.64 -16.07 38.34
N ALA A 76 27.11 -16.34 37.11
CA ALA A 76 27.76 -17.61 36.77
C ALA A 76 29.20 -17.72 37.29
N GLY A 77 29.85 -16.58 37.55
CA GLY A 77 31.22 -16.50 38.08
C GLY A 77 31.28 -16.48 39.62
N GLU A 78 32.49 -16.30 40.14
CA GLU A 78 32.70 -16.09 41.57
C GLU A 78 32.10 -14.75 42.05
N PRO A 79 31.64 -14.66 43.31
CA PRO A 79 31.13 -13.41 43.88
C PRO A 79 32.13 -12.27 43.71
N THR A 80 31.73 -11.26 42.93
CA THR A 80 32.61 -10.17 42.52
C THR A 80 32.36 -8.93 43.37
N ASP A 81 33.41 -8.14 43.63
CA ASP A 81 33.26 -6.88 44.36
C ASP A 81 32.38 -5.88 43.58
N PRO A 82 31.46 -5.14 44.24
CA PRO A 82 30.57 -4.17 43.60
C PRO A 82 31.29 -3.13 42.71
N GLU A 83 32.49 -2.66 43.08
CA GLU A 83 33.25 -1.72 42.25
C GLU A 83 33.75 -2.36 40.96
N ARG A 84 34.12 -3.65 41.04
CA ARG A 84 34.58 -4.42 39.88
C ARG A 84 33.42 -4.76 38.95
N VAL A 85 32.23 -5.05 39.48
CA VAL A 85 30.98 -5.18 38.70
C VAL A 85 30.74 -3.93 37.84
N LEU A 86 30.80 -2.74 38.45
CA LEU A 86 30.62 -1.47 37.73
C LEU A 86 31.74 -1.22 36.71
N SER A 87 32.95 -1.69 37.01
CA SER A 87 34.10 -1.59 36.10
C SER A 87 33.97 -2.45 34.87
N ASP A 88 33.57 -3.70 35.03
CA ASP A 88 33.40 -4.62 33.93
C ASP A 88 32.21 -4.20 33.05
N LEU A 89 31.12 -3.70 33.66
CA LEU A 89 29.99 -3.12 32.93
C LEU A 89 30.41 -1.91 32.10
N SER A 90 31.17 -0.97 32.67
CA SER A 90 31.62 0.23 31.96
C SER A 90 32.64 -0.06 30.86
N ARG A 91 33.50 -1.08 31.05
CA ARG A 91 34.50 -1.48 30.05
C ARG A 91 33.86 -2.23 28.88
N THR A 92 32.84 -3.03 29.16
CA THR A 92 32.14 -3.83 28.15
C THR A 92 31.12 -3.00 27.39
N TYR A 93 30.42 -2.09 28.06
CA TYR A 93 29.34 -1.29 27.48
C TYR A 93 29.48 0.20 27.86
N GLN A 94 30.00 1.02 26.94
CA GLN A 94 30.16 2.48 27.12
C GLN A 94 28.86 3.26 26.87
N LYS A 95 27.70 2.75 27.33
CA LYS A 95 26.38 3.31 27.01
C LYS A 95 25.60 3.86 28.19
N TRP A 96 26.10 3.65 29.41
CA TRP A 96 25.44 4.02 30.67
C TRP A 96 25.87 5.40 31.15
N THR A 97 24.91 6.24 31.54
CA THR A 97 25.21 7.58 32.09
C THR A 97 25.61 7.50 33.57
N GLY A 98 25.01 6.56 34.31
CA GLY A 98 25.35 6.27 35.69
C GLY A 98 24.90 4.88 36.10
N THR A 99 25.64 4.23 37.00
CA THR A 99 25.39 2.87 37.47
C THR A 99 25.58 2.80 38.98
N THR A 100 24.80 1.98 39.66
CA THR A 100 24.81 1.85 41.13
C THR A 100 24.48 0.42 41.52
N VAL A 101 25.23 -0.11 42.49
CA VAL A 101 24.94 -1.40 43.14
C VAL A 101 24.46 -1.10 44.56
N LEU A 102 23.31 -1.66 44.92
CA LEU A 102 22.68 -1.54 46.24
C LEU A 102 22.61 -2.90 46.90
N ASP A 103 22.69 -2.92 48.22
CA ASP A 103 22.27 -4.07 49.01
C ASP A 103 20.73 -4.06 49.12
N LEU A 104 20.07 -5.14 48.69
CA LEU A 104 18.60 -5.16 48.58
C LEU A 104 17.92 -5.20 49.97
N GLU A 105 18.58 -5.77 50.97
CA GLU A 105 18.03 -5.94 52.33
C GLU A 105 18.13 -4.64 53.14
N SER A 106 19.30 -4.00 53.15
CA SER A 106 19.57 -2.78 53.90
C SER A 106 19.26 -1.49 53.13
N GLY A 107 19.15 -1.56 51.80
CA GLY A 107 19.02 -0.40 50.91
C GLY A 107 20.30 0.43 50.81
N ALA A 108 21.42 -0.04 51.34
CA ALA A 108 22.69 0.69 51.33
C ALA A 108 23.33 0.68 49.93
N VAL A 109 23.86 1.84 49.51
CA VAL A 109 24.67 1.95 48.30
C VAL A 109 26.03 1.29 48.54
N LEU A 110 26.30 0.19 47.83
CA LEU A 110 27.56 -0.54 47.91
C LEU A 110 28.61 0.04 46.96
N ALA A 111 28.20 0.47 45.75
CA ALA A 111 29.08 1.15 44.80
C ALA A 111 28.26 2.02 43.84
N ALA A 112 28.86 3.10 43.34
CA ALA A 112 28.26 3.95 42.30
C ALA A 112 29.33 4.49 41.33
N ARG A 113 28.96 4.71 40.06
CA ARG A 113 29.84 5.26 39.02
C ARG A 113 29.03 6.10 38.03
N GLY A 114 29.62 7.20 37.54
CA GLY A 114 28.97 8.12 36.61
C GLY A 114 28.01 9.10 37.29
N GLU A 115 26.89 9.42 36.63
CA GLU A 115 25.85 10.29 37.18
C GLU A 115 25.17 9.66 38.41
N SER A 116 24.96 10.45 39.46
CA SER A 116 24.32 9.99 40.69
C SER A 116 22.84 9.66 40.44
N ILE A 117 22.46 8.41 40.68
CA ILE A 117 21.07 7.96 40.55
C ILE A 117 20.28 8.41 41.80
N PRO A 118 19.22 9.21 41.67
CA PRO A 118 18.35 9.52 42.82
C PRO A 118 17.68 8.22 43.25
N LEU A 119 17.65 7.87 44.54
CA LEU A 119 17.04 6.62 45.01
C LEU A 119 15.67 6.81 45.67
N ALA A 120 15.18 8.05 45.75
CA ALA A 120 13.92 8.39 46.41
C ALA A 120 12.67 7.78 45.74
N TRP A 121 12.78 7.30 44.49
CA TRP A 121 11.71 6.61 43.77
C TRP A 121 11.74 5.09 43.99
N LEU A 122 12.77 4.55 44.62
CA LEU A 122 12.91 3.11 44.89
C LEU A 122 12.17 2.78 46.19
N ASP A 123 10.91 2.34 46.07
CA ASP A 123 10.07 1.92 47.19
C ASP A 123 9.79 0.41 47.16
N ARG A 124 9.02 -0.08 48.14
CA ARG A 124 8.69 -1.50 48.25
C ARG A 124 7.85 -2.00 47.08
N ASP A 125 7.04 -1.14 46.46
CA ASP A 125 6.19 -1.49 45.31
C ASP A 125 7.00 -1.57 43.99
N VAL A 126 8.16 -0.93 43.93
CA VAL A 126 9.14 -1.07 42.85
C VAL A 126 9.91 -2.39 42.95
N LEU A 127 10.13 -2.87 44.17
CA LEU A 127 10.90 -4.08 44.46
C LEU A 127 10.03 -5.34 44.61
N THR A 128 8.70 -5.21 44.77
CA THR A 128 7.80 -6.34 45.02
C THR A 128 6.53 -6.29 44.15
N GLY A 129 5.98 -7.45 43.80
CA GLY A 129 4.76 -7.56 42.96
C GLY A 129 4.99 -7.82 41.47
N GLU A 130 3.93 -7.84 40.67
CA GLU A 130 3.95 -8.22 39.24
C GLU A 130 4.72 -7.25 38.32
N ASN A 131 5.01 -6.04 38.80
CA ASN A 131 5.77 -5.02 38.08
C ASN A 131 7.14 -4.73 38.71
N ALA A 132 7.59 -5.60 39.63
CA ALA A 132 8.89 -5.45 40.27
C ALA A 132 10.02 -5.44 39.23
N LEU A 133 11.02 -4.58 39.43
CA LEU A 133 12.25 -4.49 38.61
C LEU A 133 12.03 -4.11 37.13
N LYS A 134 10.80 -3.78 36.71
CA LYS A 134 10.55 -3.25 35.37
C LYS A 134 11.21 -1.87 35.22
N PRO A 135 11.76 -1.54 34.03
CA PRO A 135 12.34 -0.22 33.81
C PRO A 135 11.36 0.92 34.05
N ARG A 136 11.87 2.05 34.54
CA ARG A 136 11.05 3.21 34.91
C ARG A 136 11.66 4.52 34.43
N MET A 137 10.80 5.47 34.14
CA MET A 137 11.18 6.84 33.80
C MET A 137 11.26 7.67 35.08
N VAL A 138 12.41 8.29 35.31
CA VAL A 138 12.66 9.11 36.51
C VAL A 138 13.12 10.49 36.07
N ARG A 139 12.41 11.51 36.52
CA ARG A 139 12.78 12.91 36.29
C ARG A 139 13.79 13.35 37.35
N LEU A 140 14.94 13.83 36.91
CA LEU A 140 15.97 14.39 37.77
C LEU A 140 15.59 15.81 38.20
N LYS A 141 16.28 16.32 39.24
CA LYS A 141 16.14 17.71 39.68
C LYS A 141 16.51 18.73 38.60
N THR A 142 17.33 18.34 37.62
CA THR A 142 17.68 19.17 36.46
C THR A 142 16.53 19.34 35.47
N GLY A 143 15.47 18.53 35.60
CA GLY A 143 14.36 18.46 34.64
C GLY A 143 14.52 17.36 33.60
N ASP A 144 15.73 16.81 33.43
CA ASP A 144 15.99 15.71 32.50
C ASP A 144 15.33 14.42 32.94
N VAL A 145 14.95 13.58 31.98
CA VAL A 145 14.35 12.27 32.25
C VAL A 145 15.35 11.16 31.95
N ARG A 146 15.46 10.21 32.87
CA ARG A 146 16.31 9.04 32.74
C ARG A 146 15.47 7.76 32.74
N LEU A 147 15.85 6.82 31.88
CA LEU A 147 15.39 5.44 31.94
C LEU A 147 16.25 4.70 32.96
N MET A 148 15.63 4.22 34.03
CA MET A 148 16.22 3.36 35.05
C MET A 148 15.96 1.91 34.69
N THR A 149 17.02 1.11 34.58
CA THR A 149 16.93 -0.34 34.39
C THR A 149 17.54 -1.03 35.61
N MET A 150 16.90 -2.11 36.05
CA MET A 150 17.20 -2.79 37.31
C MET A 150 17.38 -4.28 37.07
N VAL A 151 18.39 -4.87 37.70
CA VAL A 151 18.60 -6.32 37.70
C VAL A 151 19.15 -6.79 39.04
N VAL A 152 18.70 -7.95 39.50
CA VAL A 152 19.16 -8.56 40.74
C VAL A 152 20.39 -9.42 40.47
N LEU A 153 21.41 -9.22 41.31
CA LEU A 153 22.60 -10.05 41.39
C LEU A 153 22.45 -10.93 42.64
N ASP A 154 22.54 -12.24 42.43
CA ASP A 154 22.34 -13.24 43.48
C ASP A 154 23.47 -14.28 43.43
N TRP A 155 24.05 -14.58 44.59
CA TRP A 155 25.11 -15.55 44.78
C TRP A 155 24.82 -16.39 46.03
N LYS A 156 25.23 -17.67 46.02
CA LYS A 156 24.87 -18.67 47.07
C LYS A 156 25.21 -18.28 48.51
N ASP A 157 26.15 -17.36 48.75
CA ASP A 157 26.65 -16.99 50.08
C ASP A 157 26.77 -15.45 50.30
N ARG A 158 25.98 -14.64 49.58
CA ARG A 158 25.94 -13.18 49.77
C ARG A 158 24.51 -12.63 49.79
N PRO A 159 24.26 -11.49 50.47
CA PRO A 159 22.98 -10.82 50.37
C PRO A 159 22.71 -10.41 48.91
N GLN A 160 21.45 -10.46 48.51
CA GLN A 160 21.04 -10.07 47.16
C GLN A 160 21.36 -8.60 46.93
N GLN A 161 21.94 -8.31 45.77
CA GLN A 161 22.31 -6.96 45.38
C GLN A 161 21.45 -6.52 44.19
N LEU A 162 21.14 -5.23 44.13
CA LEU A 162 20.42 -4.62 43.02
C LEU A 162 21.38 -3.76 42.20
N LEU A 163 21.60 -4.14 40.95
CA LEU A 163 22.29 -3.31 39.98
C LEU A 163 21.27 -2.41 39.27
N ILE A 164 21.44 -1.11 39.43
CA ILE A 164 20.67 -0.08 38.74
C ILE A 164 21.58 0.59 37.72
N ALA A 165 21.09 0.67 36.49
CA ALA A 165 21.74 1.42 35.43
C ALA A 165 20.81 2.52 34.92
N SER A 166 21.35 3.73 34.82
CA SER A 166 20.65 4.92 34.35
C SER A 166 21.12 5.31 32.97
N ASN A 167 20.16 5.69 32.14
CA ASN A 167 20.38 6.15 30.78
C ASN A 167 19.57 7.40 30.50
N SER A 168 20.17 8.32 29.74
CA SER A 168 19.41 9.41 29.13
C SER A 168 18.43 8.84 28.10
N LEU A 169 17.14 9.16 28.27
CA LEU A 169 16.17 8.94 27.21
C LEU A 169 16.38 10.01 26.17
N ALA A 170 17.23 9.73 25.19
CA ALA A 170 17.38 10.58 24.03
C ALA A 170 16.32 10.22 22.99
N VAL A 171 15.85 11.22 22.25
CA VAL A 171 15.21 10.96 20.96
C VAL A 171 16.20 10.15 20.13
N PRO A 172 15.77 9.09 19.41
CA PRO A 172 16.68 8.25 18.65
C PRO A 172 17.60 9.11 17.78
N PRO A 173 18.91 8.79 17.68
CA PRO A 173 19.86 9.52 16.85
C PRO A 173 19.56 9.20 15.39
N LEU A 174 18.49 9.81 14.91
CA LEU A 174 18.09 9.85 13.51
C LEU A 174 18.59 11.18 12.96
N ASN A 175 19.06 11.17 11.72
CA ASN A 175 19.25 12.40 10.99
C ASN A 175 17.85 13.01 10.75
N LEU A 176 17.47 13.99 11.58
CA LEU A 176 16.18 14.63 11.50
C LEU A 176 16.10 15.59 10.29
N GLY A 177 17.21 15.85 9.60
CA GLY A 177 17.29 16.94 8.62
C GLY A 177 17.18 18.32 9.29
N VAL A 178 17.04 19.36 8.48
CA VAL A 178 17.14 20.76 8.93
C VAL A 178 15.83 21.31 9.50
N ASP A 179 14.68 20.77 9.08
CA ASP A 179 13.36 21.35 9.37
C ASP A 179 12.47 20.48 10.25
N ARG A 180 12.96 19.31 10.69
CA ARG A 180 12.15 18.36 11.46
C ARG A 180 12.52 18.42 12.93
N SER A 181 11.50 18.34 13.78
CA SER A 181 11.66 18.14 15.20
C SER A 181 10.99 16.85 15.62
N MET A 182 11.51 16.19 16.66
CA MET A 182 10.93 14.96 17.18
C MET A 182 10.87 15.02 18.70
N ALA A 183 9.84 14.39 19.26
CA ALA A 183 9.63 14.28 20.69
C ALA A 183 9.28 12.84 21.09
N VAL A 184 9.66 12.46 22.30
CA VAL A 184 9.19 11.25 22.98
C VAL A 184 8.22 11.69 24.07
N VAL A 185 7.03 11.11 24.06
CA VAL A 185 5.88 11.55 24.85
C VAL A 185 5.35 10.38 25.67
N THR A 186 4.93 10.63 26.91
CA THR A 186 4.22 9.64 27.74
C THR A 186 2.78 9.47 27.28
N ARG A 187 2.12 8.45 27.82
CA ARG A 187 0.68 8.25 27.71
C ARG A 187 -0.15 9.46 28.17
N ASP A 188 0.35 10.22 29.14
CA ASP A 188 -0.33 11.40 29.68
C ASP A 188 -0.06 12.68 28.87
N GLY A 189 0.65 12.58 27.74
CA GLY A 189 0.98 13.73 26.89
C GLY A 189 2.21 14.51 27.34
N GLU A 190 2.93 14.04 28.35
CA GLU A 190 4.13 14.69 28.86
C GLU A 190 5.32 14.46 27.92
N VAL A 191 5.96 15.54 27.48
CA VAL A 191 7.17 15.46 26.65
C VAL A 191 8.38 15.14 27.52
N LEU A 192 8.99 13.98 27.28
CA LEU A 192 10.16 13.49 28.03
C LEU A 192 11.49 13.93 27.41
N ALA A 193 11.54 14.00 26.09
CA ALA A 193 12.73 14.35 25.34
C ALA A 193 12.35 14.98 24.00
N THR A 194 13.19 15.89 23.50
CA THR A 194 13.03 16.53 22.18
C THR A 194 14.35 16.61 21.44
N ALA A 195 14.30 16.58 20.10
CA ALA A 195 15.43 16.80 19.22
C ALA A 195 15.00 17.59 17.97
N GLY A 196 15.96 18.20 17.28
CA GLY A 196 15.74 18.98 16.05
C GLY A 196 15.52 20.49 16.27
N PHE A 197 15.26 20.93 17.51
CA PHE A 197 15.11 22.36 17.82
C PHE A 197 16.44 23.13 17.87
N ALA A 198 17.58 22.45 18.02
CA ALA A 198 18.88 23.08 18.27
C ALA A 198 19.45 23.90 17.08
N GLN A 199 19.14 23.53 15.83
CA GLN A 199 19.57 24.32 14.66
C GLN A 199 18.76 25.62 14.54
N ALA A 200 17.50 25.62 14.93
CA ALA A 200 16.68 26.83 15.03
C ALA A 200 17.13 27.74 16.19
N GLU A 201 17.69 27.18 17.26
CA GLU A 201 18.29 27.94 18.38
C GLU A 201 19.60 28.64 18.00
N ALA A 202 20.34 28.13 17.02
CA ALA A 202 21.56 28.74 16.50
C ALA A 202 21.28 29.98 15.62
N LEU A 203 20.03 30.21 15.22
CA LEU A 203 19.61 31.39 14.44
C LEU A 203 19.41 32.58 15.39
N THR A 204 20.15 33.67 15.15
CA THR A 204 20.21 34.84 16.04
C THR A 204 19.13 35.90 15.81
N SER A 205 18.21 35.71 14.84
CA SER A 205 17.16 36.69 14.54
C SER A 205 15.94 36.53 15.45
N ASP A 206 15.27 37.65 15.78
CA ASP A 206 14.05 37.64 16.60
C ASP A 206 12.91 36.84 15.94
N THR A 207 12.84 36.86 14.60
CA THR A 207 11.87 36.07 13.83
C THR A 207 12.09 34.56 13.97
N ALA A 208 13.35 34.11 14.07
CA ALA A 208 13.65 32.69 14.25
C ALA A 208 13.28 32.20 15.66
N ARG A 209 13.43 33.08 16.68
CA ARG A 209 12.99 32.79 18.05
C ARG A 209 11.46 32.65 18.13
N GLU A 210 10.72 33.54 17.46
CA GLU A 210 9.26 33.45 17.39
C GLU A 210 8.79 32.17 16.68
N GLU A 211 9.44 31.79 15.57
CA GLU A 211 9.14 30.55 14.85
C GLU A 211 9.44 29.33 15.73
N LEU A 212 10.57 29.32 16.44
CA LEU A 212 10.93 28.24 17.37
C LEU A 212 9.91 28.10 18.51
N ASP A 213 9.51 29.22 19.13
CA ASP A 213 8.50 29.21 20.19
C ASP A 213 7.13 28.75 19.67
N HIS A 214 6.78 29.12 18.43
CA HIS A 214 5.59 28.59 17.77
C HIS A 214 5.68 27.07 17.60
N LEU A 215 6.79 26.55 17.05
CA LEU A 215 6.97 25.11 16.82
C LEU A 215 6.98 24.31 18.12
N ARG A 216 7.60 24.82 19.20
CA ARG A 216 7.55 24.20 20.53
C ARG A 216 6.12 24.11 21.07
N LYS A 217 5.34 25.19 20.95
CA LYS A 217 3.91 25.21 21.34
C LYS A 217 3.06 24.26 20.50
N GLN A 218 3.34 24.12 19.20
CA GLN A 218 2.70 23.11 18.36
C GLN A 218 3.07 21.71 18.83
N MET A 219 4.36 21.44 19.08
CA MET A 219 4.84 20.15 19.53
C MET A 219 4.13 19.71 20.82
N THR A 220 4.07 20.56 21.84
CA THR A 220 3.39 20.21 23.11
C THR A 220 1.90 19.91 22.92
N ARG A 221 1.18 20.74 22.16
CA ARG A 221 -0.27 20.54 21.93
C ARG A 221 -0.56 19.29 21.10
N LEU A 222 0.22 19.07 20.05
CA LEU A 222 0.04 17.91 19.16
C LEU A 222 0.54 16.62 19.82
N ALA A 223 1.53 16.70 20.71
CA ALA A 223 1.98 15.58 21.55
C ALA A 223 0.88 15.10 22.50
N ASP A 224 0.22 16.00 23.23
CA ASP A 224 -0.92 15.66 24.09
C ASP A 224 -2.06 14.98 23.29
N ARG A 225 -2.36 15.51 22.11
CA ARG A 225 -3.35 14.89 21.22
C ARG A 225 -2.90 13.53 20.71
N ALA A 226 -1.65 13.39 20.28
CA ALA A 226 -1.09 12.12 19.81
C ALA A 226 -1.14 11.05 20.91
N ALA A 227 -0.81 11.42 22.16
CA ALA A 227 -0.88 10.52 23.31
C ALA A 227 -2.30 9.95 23.49
N LYS A 228 -3.32 10.80 23.40
CA LYS A 228 -4.75 10.39 23.44
C LYS A 228 -5.15 9.47 22.29
N GLU A 229 -4.73 9.77 21.06
CA GLU A 229 -5.01 8.91 19.90
C GLU A 229 -4.33 7.53 20.04
N THR A 230 -3.17 7.48 20.68
CA THR A 230 -2.42 6.22 20.92
C THR A 230 -2.92 5.38 22.09
N GLU A 231 -3.88 5.85 22.89
CA GLU A 231 -4.50 5.05 23.95
C GLU A 231 -5.43 3.95 23.43
N GLN A 232 -5.83 4.02 22.16
CA GLN A 232 -6.68 3.02 21.53
C GLN A 232 -5.99 1.65 21.53
N ASP A 233 -6.74 0.56 21.73
CA ASP A 233 -6.16 -0.78 21.65
C ASP A 233 -5.62 -1.01 20.22
N PRO A 234 -4.32 -1.32 20.06
CA PRO A 234 -3.68 -1.60 18.77
C PRO A 234 -4.42 -2.60 17.88
N ILE A 235 -5.21 -3.52 18.47
CA ILE A 235 -6.03 -4.51 17.73
C ILE A 235 -7.31 -3.88 17.17
N SER A 236 -7.92 -2.95 17.92
CA SER A 236 -9.21 -2.33 17.60
C SER A 236 -9.09 -1.06 16.76
N ALA A 237 -7.91 -0.42 16.79
CA ALA A 237 -7.59 0.71 15.95
C ALA A 237 -7.81 0.30 14.48
N ARG A 238 -8.71 1.00 13.77
CA ARG A 238 -9.00 0.74 12.35
C ARG A 238 -7.81 0.99 11.42
N GLU A 239 -6.73 1.55 11.98
CA GLU A 239 -5.44 1.78 11.36
C GLU A 239 -4.32 1.20 12.26
N PRO A 240 -4.21 -0.13 12.49
CA PRO A 240 -2.96 -0.70 12.98
C PRO A 240 -1.92 -0.30 11.94
N GLY A 241 -0.83 0.36 12.35
CA GLY A 241 -0.07 1.26 11.50
C GLY A 241 0.17 0.73 10.07
N SER A 242 -0.14 1.59 9.10
CA SER A 242 -0.25 1.21 7.69
C SER A 242 0.88 0.27 7.23
N ARG A 243 0.51 -0.88 6.66
CA ARG A 243 1.43 -1.86 6.04
C ARG A 243 2.42 -2.56 6.99
N GLY A 244 1.97 -2.97 8.17
CA GLY A 244 2.70 -3.92 9.01
C GLY A 244 3.40 -3.33 10.24
N TYR A 245 3.13 -2.07 10.59
CA TYR A 245 3.54 -1.54 11.89
C TYR A 245 2.58 -2.07 12.98
N PRO A 246 3.09 -2.69 14.05
CA PRO A 246 2.21 -3.40 14.99
C PRO A 246 1.56 -2.51 16.05
N GLY A 247 1.97 -1.23 16.16
CA GLY A 247 1.40 -0.25 17.09
C GLY A 247 0.38 0.71 16.47
N VAL A 248 -0.16 1.61 17.29
CA VAL A 248 -1.03 2.71 16.83
C VAL A 248 -0.15 3.81 16.24
N SER A 249 -0.55 4.35 15.09
CA SER A 249 0.16 5.45 14.44
C SER A 249 -0.78 6.26 13.56
N GLY A 250 -0.45 7.51 13.27
CA GLY A 250 -1.27 8.36 12.43
C GLY A 250 -0.63 9.71 12.17
N THR A 251 -1.46 10.67 11.76
CA THR A 251 -1.04 12.04 11.48
C THR A 251 -1.97 13.07 12.09
N LEU A 252 -1.41 14.23 12.42
CA LEU A 252 -2.13 15.39 12.95
C LEU A 252 -1.69 16.65 12.21
N LEU A 253 -2.62 17.60 12.08
CA LEU A 253 -2.35 18.93 11.55
C LEU A 253 -2.47 19.95 12.67
N GLY A 254 -1.48 20.83 12.77
CA GLY A 254 -1.44 21.97 13.68
C GLY A 254 -1.80 23.28 12.97
N ASP A 255 -1.45 24.38 13.61
CA ASP A 255 -1.75 25.70 13.06
C ASP A 255 -0.83 26.07 11.89
N THR A 256 -1.22 27.13 11.18
CA THR A 256 -0.43 27.75 10.13
C THR A 256 0.49 28.84 10.70
N TYR A 257 1.72 28.90 10.21
CA TYR A 257 2.66 29.99 10.48
C TYR A 257 3.51 30.25 9.24
N ASN A 258 3.63 31.50 8.81
CA ASN A 258 4.39 31.90 7.62
C ASN A 258 4.09 31.08 6.35
N GLY A 259 2.83 30.72 6.12
CA GLY A 259 2.40 29.91 4.97
C GLY A 259 2.78 28.42 5.04
N ARG A 260 3.25 27.95 6.20
CA ARG A 260 3.52 26.53 6.48
C ARG A 260 2.51 26.00 7.49
N ILE A 261 2.12 24.73 7.35
CA ILE A 261 1.25 24.02 8.29
C ILE A 261 2.12 23.07 9.09
N ALA A 262 2.05 23.15 10.42
CA ALA A 262 2.68 22.17 11.28
C ALA A 262 2.05 20.80 11.03
N THR A 263 2.81 19.87 10.47
CA THR A 263 2.35 18.51 10.15
C THR A 263 3.06 17.54 11.07
N VAL A 264 2.28 16.71 11.76
CA VAL A 264 2.80 15.76 12.74
C VAL A 264 2.49 14.34 12.32
N GLY A 265 3.48 13.46 12.38
CA GLY A 265 3.29 12.01 12.43
C GLY A 265 3.49 11.51 13.86
N TYR A 266 2.73 10.51 14.28
CA TYR A 266 2.90 9.89 15.60
C TYR A 266 2.87 8.36 15.51
N ALA A 267 3.58 7.70 16.41
CA ALA A 267 3.58 6.24 16.55
C ALA A 267 3.85 5.79 17.99
N SER A 268 3.01 4.90 18.52
CA SER A 268 3.17 4.31 19.86
C SER A 268 4.20 3.20 19.86
N LEU A 269 5.04 3.08 20.89
CA LEU A 269 5.93 1.93 21.06
C LEU A 269 5.16 0.62 21.37
N ALA A 270 3.93 0.74 21.85
CA ALA A 270 3.03 -0.39 22.11
C ALA A 270 2.80 -1.23 20.84
N SER A 271 2.61 -2.54 21.02
CA SER A 271 2.52 -3.51 19.93
C SER A 271 1.32 -4.45 20.10
N SER A 272 0.62 -4.74 19.00
CA SER A 272 -0.38 -5.81 18.91
C SER A 272 0.22 -7.21 18.69
N ASP A 273 1.48 -7.29 18.25
CA ASP A 273 2.17 -8.55 17.97
C ASP A 273 2.52 -9.29 19.29
N PRO A 274 2.09 -10.56 19.48
CA PRO A 274 2.36 -11.34 20.68
C PRO A 274 3.84 -11.46 21.08
N GLU A 275 4.75 -11.57 20.12
CA GLU A 275 6.19 -11.67 20.39
C GLU A 275 6.74 -10.31 20.86
N GLN A 276 6.30 -9.24 20.20
CA GLN A 276 6.72 -7.88 20.54
C GLN A 276 5.94 -7.29 21.74
N ARG A 277 4.85 -7.90 22.20
CA ARG A 277 4.18 -7.53 23.45
C ARG A 277 5.04 -7.82 24.68
N GLN A 278 5.99 -8.75 24.56
CA GLN A 278 6.95 -9.06 25.61
C GLN A 278 8.11 -8.06 25.67
N SER A 279 8.23 -7.16 24.68
CA SER A 279 9.18 -6.05 24.66
C SER A 279 8.95 -5.15 25.88
N VAL A 280 10.05 -4.81 26.54
CA VAL A 280 10.03 -3.90 27.69
C VAL A 280 9.72 -2.49 27.21
N GLY A 281 10.29 -2.07 26.08
CA GLY A 281 10.01 -0.79 25.45
C GLY A 281 8.53 -0.62 25.06
N ALA A 282 7.86 -1.68 24.61
CA ALA A 282 6.43 -1.64 24.30
C ALA A 282 5.55 -1.41 25.55
N GLY A 283 5.99 -1.88 26.72
CA GLY A 283 5.27 -1.75 27.99
C GLY A 283 5.36 -0.37 28.65
N LEU A 284 6.25 0.52 28.19
CA LEU A 284 6.46 1.85 28.79
C LEU A 284 5.40 2.90 28.41
N GLY A 285 4.51 2.61 27.45
CA GLY A 285 3.45 3.53 27.03
C GLY A 285 3.98 4.83 26.41
N LEU A 286 5.10 4.75 25.69
CA LEU A 286 5.72 5.90 25.04
C LEU A 286 5.22 6.05 23.60
N THR A 287 5.12 7.30 23.13
CA THR A 287 4.77 7.67 21.76
C THR A 287 5.85 8.58 21.17
N VAL A 288 6.28 8.28 19.95
CA VAL A 288 7.18 9.15 19.18
C VAL A 288 6.33 10.08 18.33
N VAL A 289 6.66 11.37 18.35
CA VAL A 289 5.97 12.43 17.61
C VAL A 289 7.00 13.15 16.75
N ALA A 290 6.82 13.13 15.43
CA ALA A 290 7.67 13.83 14.46
C ALA A 290 6.90 15.01 13.86
N LEU A 291 7.45 16.20 13.97
CA LEU A 291 6.87 17.46 13.49
C LEU A 291 7.69 18.00 12.32
N LEU A 292 7.00 18.33 11.23
CA LEU A 292 7.55 18.97 10.04
C LEU A 292 6.63 20.14 9.61
N PRO A 293 7.12 21.38 9.51
CA PRO A 293 6.37 22.49 8.95
C PRO A 293 6.36 22.39 7.41
N VAL A 294 5.20 22.11 6.81
CA VAL A 294 5.06 21.89 5.37
C VAL A 294 4.50 23.13 4.69
N VAL A 295 5.12 23.58 3.60
CA VAL A 295 4.61 24.70 2.79
C VAL A 295 3.23 24.33 2.25
N GLN A 296 2.26 25.22 2.46
CA GLN A 296 0.91 25.03 1.96
C GLN A 296 0.90 25.09 0.42
N GLU A 297 0.46 24.01 -0.23
CA GLU A 297 0.20 24.06 -1.67
C GLU A 297 -1.08 24.88 -1.89
N LYS A 298 -0.93 26.08 -2.48
CA LYS A 298 -2.09 26.85 -2.94
C LYS A 298 -2.68 26.11 -4.14
N ALA A 299 -3.92 25.68 -4.03
CA ALA A 299 -4.69 25.13 -5.15
C ALA A 299 -4.62 26.10 -6.34
N VAL A 300 -3.90 25.71 -7.39
CA VAL A 300 -3.79 26.53 -8.60
C VAL A 300 -5.12 26.50 -9.34
N GLY A 301 -5.87 27.59 -9.21
CA GLY A 301 -6.78 28.11 -10.22
C GLY A 301 -8.27 27.79 -10.07
N GLN A 302 -9.04 28.83 -9.78
CA GLN A 302 -10.50 28.94 -9.95
C GLN A 302 -10.98 28.48 -11.35
N GLU A 303 -10.12 28.56 -12.38
CA GLU A 303 -10.39 28.07 -13.73
C GLU A 303 -10.60 26.55 -13.82
N ARG A 304 -10.16 25.77 -12.82
CA ARG A 304 -10.25 24.30 -12.81
C ARG A 304 -11.43 23.74 -12.01
N GLU A 305 -12.13 24.56 -11.23
CA GLU A 305 -13.30 24.13 -10.43
C GLU A 305 -14.50 23.73 -11.30
N LEU A 306 -14.63 24.33 -12.49
CA LEU A 306 -15.70 24.04 -13.43
C LEU A 306 -15.45 22.77 -14.28
N TYR A 307 -14.24 22.21 -14.23
CA TYR A 307 -13.84 21.13 -15.13
C TYR A 307 -14.66 19.85 -14.93
N GLY A 308 -14.86 19.41 -13.67
CA GLY A 308 -15.70 18.25 -13.36
C GLY A 308 -17.15 18.43 -13.80
N LEU A 309 -17.68 19.67 -13.71
CA LEU A 309 -19.03 20.02 -14.16
C LEU A 309 -19.15 20.00 -15.69
N VAL A 310 -18.14 20.50 -16.41
CA VAL A 310 -18.11 20.46 -17.88
C VAL A 310 -18.06 19.00 -18.37
N VAL A 311 -17.18 18.17 -17.81
CA VAL A 311 -17.07 16.74 -18.19
C VAL A 311 -18.36 15.97 -17.90
N ALA A 312 -19.01 16.23 -16.75
CA ALA A 312 -20.30 15.67 -16.42
C ALA A 312 -21.42 16.17 -17.34
N GLY A 313 -21.42 17.46 -17.69
CA GLY A 313 -22.39 18.06 -18.61
C GLY A 313 -22.32 17.43 -20.01
N VAL A 314 -21.11 17.20 -20.54
CA VAL A 314 -20.91 16.51 -21.83
C VAL A 314 -21.48 15.09 -21.79
N LEU A 315 -21.32 14.36 -20.67
CA LEU A 315 -21.91 13.02 -20.52
C LEU A 315 -23.45 13.08 -20.59
N VAL A 316 -24.07 14.03 -19.92
CA VAL A 316 -25.53 14.21 -19.95
C VAL A 316 -26.01 14.48 -21.37
N VAL A 317 -25.33 15.35 -22.12
CA VAL A 317 -25.65 15.64 -23.52
C VAL A 317 -25.58 14.37 -24.37
N PHE A 318 -24.50 13.59 -24.28
CA PHE A 318 -24.40 12.33 -25.02
C PHE A 318 -25.43 11.29 -24.58
N GLY A 319 -25.77 11.24 -23.29
CA GLY A 319 -26.81 10.36 -22.79
C GLY A 319 -28.20 10.71 -23.29
N LEU A 320 -28.55 12.00 -23.35
CA LEU A 320 -29.81 12.47 -23.91
C LEU A 320 -29.89 12.17 -25.41
N LEU A 321 -28.81 12.36 -26.16
CA LEU A 321 -28.72 12.01 -27.57
C LEU A 321 -28.87 10.49 -27.79
N ALA A 322 -28.23 9.67 -26.97
CA ALA A 322 -28.38 8.21 -26.96
C ALA A 322 -29.84 7.78 -26.68
N ALA A 323 -30.46 8.36 -25.65
CA ALA A 323 -31.85 8.08 -25.30
C ALA A 323 -32.82 8.49 -26.41
N ALA A 324 -32.62 9.67 -27.00
CA ALA A 324 -33.42 10.15 -28.13
C ALA A 324 -33.29 9.23 -29.35
N LEU A 325 -32.07 8.77 -29.66
CA LEU A 325 -31.81 7.83 -30.75
C LEU A 325 -32.55 6.49 -30.53
N LEU A 326 -32.47 5.92 -29.33
CA LEU A 326 -33.18 4.67 -28.99
C LEU A 326 -34.71 4.86 -29.01
N TRP A 327 -35.19 5.98 -28.51
CA TRP A 327 -36.62 6.29 -28.52
C TRP A 327 -37.18 6.41 -29.95
N MET A 328 -36.45 7.09 -30.84
CA MET A 328 -36.85 7.25 -32.24
C MET A 328 -36.70 5.96 -33.06
N ALA A 329 -35.60 5.21 -32.87
CA ALA A 329 -35.28 4.05 -33.71
C ALA A 329 -35.91 2.74 -33.23
N VAL A 330 -36.26 2.62 -31.95
CA VAL A 330 -36.70 1.35 -31.34
C VAL A 330 -38.09 1.48 -30.71
N GLN A 331 -38.30 2.46 -29.81
CA GLN A 331 -39.55 2.55 -29.06
C GLN A 331 -40.74 3.00 -29.91
N ARG A 332 -40.62 4.11 -30.64
CA ARG A 332 -41.70 4.65 -31.48
C ARG A 332 -42.20 3.66 -32.56
N PRO A 333 -41.32 3.00 -33.34
CA PRO A 333 -41.75 2.05 -34.37
C PRO A 333 -42.50 0.85 -33.81
N LEU A 334 -42.10 0.36 -32.63
CA LEU A 334 -42.75 -0.80 -32.01
C LEU A 334 -44.10 -0.48 -31.42
N LEU A 335 -44.26 0.68 -30.81
CA LEU A 335 -45.57 1.15 -30.36
C LEU A 335 -46.52 1.30 -31.55
N ALA A 336 -46.04 1.84 -32.68
CA ALA A 336 -46.84 1.91 -33.90
C ALA A 336 -47.24 0.51 -34.40
N LEU A 337 -46.29 -0.43 -34.49
CA LEU A 337 -46.58 -1.81 -34.92
C LEU A 337 -47.54 -2.54 -33.97
N PHE A 338 -47.43 -2.33 -32.66
CA PHE A 338 -48.35 -2.91 -31.68
C PHE A 338 -49.79 -2.41 -31.87
N LEU A 339 -49.97 -1.11 -32.10
CA LEU A 339 -51.29 -0.53 -32.36
C LEU A 339 -51.86 -1.05 -33.68
N GLU A 340 -51.04 -1.16 -34.72
CA GLU A 340 -51.40 -1.68 -36.04
C GLU A 340 -51.75 -3.18 -35.99
N SER A 341 -50.96 -4.01 -35.32
CA SER A 341 -51.23 -5.45 -35.20
C SER A 341 -52.52 -5.71 -34.41
N ARG A 342 -52.78 -4.92 -33.37
CA ARG A 342 -54.02 -5.02 -32.58
C ARG A 342 -55.24 -4.59 -33.38
N ARG A 343 -55.11 -3.61 -34.26
CA ARG A 343 -56.16 -3.17 -35.19
C ARG A 343 -56.53 -4.30 -36.15
N LEU A 344 -55.53 -4.90 -36.81
CA LEU A 344 -55.73 -6.01 -37.74
C LEU A 344 -56.38 -7.22 -37.06
N ALA A 345 -55.91 -7.60 -35.88
CA ALA A 345 -56.46 -8.73 -35.12
C ALA A 345 -57.94 -8.53 -34.72
N ARG A 346 -58.41 -7.28 -34.63
CA ARG A 346 -59.82 -6.93 -34.37
C ARG A 346 -60.69 -6.90 -35.62
N GLY A 347 -60.12 -7.12 -36.81
CA GLY A 347 -60.84 -7.17 -38.09
C GLY A 347 -61.00 -5.82 -38.80
N ASP A 348 -60.33 -4.75 -38.35
CA ASP A 348 -60.36 -3.46 -39.07
C ASP A 348 -59.32 -3.44 -40.19
N LEU A 349 -59.81 -3.63 -41.42
CA LEU A 349 -59.04 -3.73 -42.67
C LEU A 349 -59.13 -2.46 -43.54
N THR A 350 -59.84 -1.43 -43.07
CA THR A 350 -60.28 -0.27 -43.88
C THR A 350 -59.14 0.62 -44.39
N ARG A 351 -58.00 0.64 -43.70
CA ARG A 351 -56.83 1.47 -44.03
C ARG A 351 -55.53 0.66 -44.10
N PRO A 352 -54.54 1.09 -44.91
CA PRO A 352 -53.23 0.43 -44.98
C PRO A 352 -52.50 0.47 -43.63
N VAL A 353 -51.63 -0.52 -43.38
CA VAL A 353 -50.74 -0.58 -42.23
C VAL A 353 -49.64 0.47 -42.38
N ALA A 354 -49.43 1.27 -41.35
CA ALA A 354 -48.31 2.21 -41.31
C ALA A 354 -46.98 1.44 -41.23
N VAL A 355 -46.28 1.30 -42.36
CA VAL A 355 -45.00 0.57 -42.42
C VAL A 355 -43.85 1.47 -41.98
N PRO A 356 -43.09 1.11 -40.92
CA PRO A 356 -41.88 1.84 -40.54
C PRO A 356 -40.84 1.83 -41.67
N ARG A 357 -40.01 2.86 -41.75
CA ARG A 357 -39.11 3.05 -42.91
C ARG A 357 -37.95 2.05 -42.95
N TRP A 358 -37.44 1.56 -41.81
CA TRP A 358 -36.20 0.76 -41.73
C TRP A 358 -36.27 -0.45 -40.76
N GLY A 359 -35.37 -1.42 -40.97
CA GLY A 359 -35.05 -2.48 -40.01
C GLY A 359 -36.10 -3.58 -39.82
N GLU A 360 -36.01 -4.30 -38.69
CA GLU A 360 -36.93 -5.40 -38.35
C GLU A 360 -38.38 -4.91 -38.22
N ALA A 361 -38.59 -3.66 -37.79
CA ALA A 361 -39.91 -3.04 -37.72
C ALA A 361 -40.54 -2.84 -39.11
N ALA A 362 -39.76 -2.44 -40.12
CA ALA A 362 -40.23 -2.35 -41.50
C ALA A 362 -40.64 -3.71 -42.07
N ARG A 363 -39.87 -4.77 -41.75
CA ARG A 363 -40.16 -6.15 -42.14
C ARG A 363 -41.48 -6.64 -41.56
N ILE A 364 -41.69 -6.43 -40.25
CA ILE A 364 -42.95 -6.76 -39.58
C ILE A 364 -44.12 -5.96 -40.17
N GLY A 365 -43.96 -4.65 -40.39
CA GLY A 365 -45.00 -3.80 -40.96
C GLY A 365 -45.40 -4.22 -42.38
N ALA A 366 -44.42 -4.57 -43.22
CA ALA A 366 -44.68 -5.08 -44.58
C ALA A 366 -45.39 -6.44 -44.55
N ALA A 367 -45.01 -7.34 -43.63
CA ALA A 367 -45.69 -8.61 -43.43
C ALA A 367 -47.14 -8.42 -42.96
N LEU A 368 -47.39 -7.49 -42.04
CA LEU A 368 -48.75 -7.12 -41.59
C LEU A 368 -49.61 -6.56 -42.74
N GLU A 369 -49.04 -5.73 -43.63
CA GLU A 369 -49.78 -5.22 -44.80
C GLU A 369 -50.14 -6.34 -45.78
N ARG A 370 -49.25 -7.31 -46.00
CA ARG A 370 -49.57 -8.52 -46.80
C ARG A 370 -50.66 -9.37 -46.15
N LEU A 371 -50.66 -9.49 -44.83
CA LEU A 371 -51.72 -10.20 -44.10
C LEU A 371 -53.06 -9.45 -44.20
N ARG A 372 -53.06 -8.11 -44.19
CA ARG A 372 -54.27 -7.28 -44.40
C ARG A 372 -54.90 -7.54 -45.76
N THR A 373 -54.09 -7.57 -46.83
CA THR A 373 -54.59 -7.79 -48.20
C THR A 373 -55.15 -9.19 -48.38
N GLN A 374 -54.50 -10.21 -47.81
CA GLN A 374 -55.01 -11.59 -47.75
C GLN A 374 -56.34 -11.69 -46.97
N LEU A 375 -56.45 -11.02 -45.81
CA LEU A 375 -57.69 -10.94 -45.03
C LEU A 375 -58.79 -10.10 -45.72
N SER A 376 -58.46 -9.24 -46.67
CA SER A 376 -59.47 -8.49 -47.45
C SER A 376 -60.01 -9.28 -48.64
N GLY A 377 -59.50 -10.50 -48.89
CA GLY A 377 -59.93 -11.36 -49.99
C GLY A 377 -59.22 -11.12 -51.33
N GLY A 378 -58.14 -10.33 -51.34
CA GLY A 378 -57.24 -10.26 -52.50
C GLY A 378 -56.52 -11.59 -52.66
N GLY A 379 -56.80 -12.32 -53.75
CA GLY A 379 -56.21 -13.63 -54.03
C GLY A 379 -54.69 -13.61 -54.03
N ALA A 380 -54.08 -14.72 -53.60
CA ALA A 380 -52.64 -14.93 -53.51
C ALA A 380 -51.90 -14.98 -54.88
N GLU A 381 -52.55 -14.66 -56.00
CA GLU A 381 -52.02 -14.93 -57.33
C GLU A 381 -51.42 -13.71 -58.07
N THR A 382 -51.50 -12.49 -57.51
CA THR A 382 -50.97 -11.29 -58.21
C THR A 382 -49.77 -10.60 -57.56
N SER A 383 -49.17 -11.16 -56.50
CA SER A 383 -48.04 -10.51 -55.81
C SER A 383 -46.73 -11.30 -55.81
N ALA A 384 -46.64 -12.42 -56.53
CA ALA A 384 -45.39 -13.19 -56.63
C ALA A 384 -44.31 -12.53 -57.51
N LYS A 385 -44.59 -11.42 -58.21
CA LYS A 385 -43.64 -10.81 -59.17
C LYS A 385 -43.21 -9.36 -58.92
N ASP A 386 -43.91 -8.56 -58.13
CA ASP A 386 -43.48 -7.18 -57.83
C ASP A 386 -43.12 -6.99 -56.37
N GLY A 387 -41.81 -6.93 -56.09
CA GLY A 387 -41.31 -6.60 -54.76
C GLY A 387 -40.04 -7.32 -54.30
N ARG A 388 -39.17 -7.78 -55.21
CA ARG A 388 -37.73 -7.98 -54.90
C ARG A 388 -37.04 -6.62 -54.66
N GLY A 389 -37.61 -5.80 -53.77
CA GLY A 389 -37.04 -4.54 -53.32
C GLY A 389 -36.00 -4.81 -52.24
N ARG A 390 -34.77 -5.07 -52.65
CA ARG A 390 -33.56 -4.99 -51.80
C ARG A 390 -33.39 -3.57 -51.25
N ARG A 391 -34.19 -3.12 -50.29
CA ARG A 391 -33.98 -1.87 -49.51
C ARG A 391 -34.62 -2.06 -48.12
N GLY A 392 -33.95 -2.07 -46.98
CA GLY A 392 -32.58 -1.67 -46.64
C GLY A 392 -31.94 -2.55 -45.55
N ARG A 393 -30.62 -2.71 -45.65
CA ARG A 393 -29.80 -3.67 -44.90
C ARG A 393 -29.40 -3.21 -43.49
N LEU A 394 -29.91 -2.09 -43.01
CA LEU A 394 -29.55 -1.53 -41.71
C LEU A 394 -30.59 -1.97 -40.66
N GLY A 395 -30.30 -3.08 -39.96
CA GLY A 395 -31.13 -3.59 -38.86
C GLY A 395 -30.92 -2.80 -37.55
N LEU A 396 -31.65 -3.17 -36.48
CA LEU A 396 -31.55 -2.54 -35.15
C LEU A 396 -30.14 -2.54 -34.53
N ARG A 397 -29.18 -3.26 -35.13
CA ARG A 397 -27.76 -3.24 -34.74
C ARG A 397 -27.09 -1.88 -34.98
N VAL A 398 -27.51 -1.15 -36.01
CA VAL A 398 -26.93 0.14 -36.40
C VAL A 398 -27.20 1.24 -35.36
N PRO A 399 -28.45 1.48 -34.92
CA PRO A 399 -28.69 2.46 -33.85
C PRO A 399 -28.06 2.03 -32.52
N LEU A 400 -27.98 0.72 -32.22
CA LEU A 400 -27.30 0.22 -31.02
C LEU A 400 -25.78 0.49 -31.09
N ALA A 401 -25.16 0.26 -32.25
CA ALA A 401 -23.75 0.55 -32.49
C ALA A 401 -23.47 2.05 -32.45
N LEU A 402 -24.34 2.89 -33.03
CA LEU A 402 -24.20 4.34 -32.96
C LEU A 402 -24.35 4.86 -31.52
N THR A 403 -25.25 4.27 -30.74
CA THR A 403 -25.38 4.55 -29.29
C THR A 403 -24.10 4.16 -28.55
N ALA A 404 -23.53 2.98 -28.84
CA ALA A 404 -22.26 2.56 -28.26
C ALA A 404 -21.13 3.54 -28.60
N VAL A 405 -21.00 3.92 -29.87
CA VAL A 405 -19.98 4.88 -30.33
C VAL A 405 -20.12 6.22 -29.63
N LEU A 406 -21.34 6.74 -29.48
CA LEU A 406 -21.59 8.01 -28.82
C LEU A 406 -21.17 8.00 -27.34
N LEU A 407 -21.46 6.92 -26.62
CA LEU A 407 -21.07 6.78 -25.22
C LEU A 407 -19.57 6.49 -25.06
N LEU A 408 -18.98 5.72 -25.98
CA LEU A 408 -17.52 5.48 -26.02
C LEU A 408 -16.74 6.76 -26.31
N LEU A 409 -17.30 7.70 -27.08
CA LEU A 409 -16.70 9.00 -27.36
C LEU A 409 -16.49 9.83 -26.08
N TRP A 410 -17.21 9.52 -25.00
CA TRP A 410 -16.96 10.08 -23.68
C TRP A 410 -16.05 9.19 -22.83
N CYS A 411 -16.33 7.88 -22.76
CA CYS A 411 -15.61 6.96 -21.87
C CYS A 411 -14.12 6.85 -22.22
N VAL A 412 -13.79 6.81 -23.52
CA VAL A 412 -12.41 6.60 -23.99
C VAL A 412 -11.55 7.83 -23.73
N PRO A 413 -11.93 9.06 -24.10
CA PRO A 413 -11.12 10.23 -23.76
C PRO A 413 -11.02 10.49 -22.25
N VAL A 414 -12.13 10.38 -21.51
CA VAL A 414 -12.11 10.57 -20.05
C VAL A 414 -11.24 9.53 -19.36
N GLY A 415 -11.37 8.26 -19.78
CA GLY A 415 -10.63 7.16 -19.20
C GLY A 415 -9.17 7.09 -19.65
N LEU A 416 -8.79 7.54 -20.85
CA LEU A 416 -7.45 7.32 -21.42
C LEU A 416 -6.63 8.59 -21.68
N LEU A 417 -7.25 9.76 -21.85
CA LEU A 417 -6.55 10.98 -22.28
C LEU A 417 -6.59 12.09 -21.23
N LEU A 418 -7.64 12.18 -20.42
CA LEU A 418 -7.80 13.25 -19.43
C LEU A 418 -7.00 12.96 -18.15
N ASN A 419 -6.36 14.00 -17.61
CA ASN A 419 -5.57 13.97 -16.37
C ASN A 419 -4.41 12.96 -16.37
N ARG A 420 -3.90 12.60 -17.55
CA ARG A 420 -2.74 11.71 -17.63
C ARG A 420 -1.51 12.40 -17.06
N THR A 421 -0.90 11.75 -16.09
CA THR A 421 0.38 12.18 -15.54
C THR A 421 1.51 11.85 -16.50
N ASP A 422 2.46 12.77 -16.59
CA ASP A 422 3.68 12.61 -17.36
C ASP A 422 4.89 12.93 -16.47
N ALA A 423 6.09 12.91 -17.04
CA ALA A 423 7.31 13.28 -16.33
C ALA A 423 7.32 14.73 -15.80
N SER A 424 6.31 15.55 -16.07
CA SER A 424 6.14 16.91 -15.54
C SER A 424 5.43 16.97 -14.17
N VAL A 425 4.98 15.84 -13.61
CA VAL A 425 4.31 15.84 -12.29
C VAL A 425 5.20 16.50 -11.23
N SER A 426 4.61 17.47 -10.52
CA SER A 426 5.22 18.07 -9.34
C SER A 426 5.19 17.06 -8.20
N VAL A 427 6.37 16.69 -7.71
CA VAL A 427 6.52 15.89 -6.49
C VAL A 427 7.01 16.85 -5.41
N PRO A 428 6.33 16.95 -4.26
CA PRO A 428 6.79 17.81 -3.17
C PRO A 428 8.25 17.50 -2.82
N SER A 429 9.09 18.52 -2.67
CA SER A 429 10.50 18.34 -2.30
C SER A 429 10.66 17.63 -0.95
N THR A 430 9.69 17.79 -0.06
CA THR A 430 9.58 17.04 1.19
C THR A 430 9.57 15.53 0.99
N MET A 431 8.99 15.00 -0.10
CA MET A 431 9.03 13.57 -0.39
C MET A 431 10.44 13.08 -0.74
N VAL A 432 11.23 13.90 -1.43
CA VAL A 432 12.63 13.56 -1.78
C VAL A 432 13.50 13.60 -0.54
N ASN A 433 13.34 14.63 0.30
CA ASN A 433 14.06 14.75 1.57
C ASN A 433 13.67 13.61 2.52
N ASP A 434 12.39 13.29 2.64
CA ASP A 434 11.93 12.19 3.49
C ASP A 434 12.44 10.83 2.99
N GLN A 435 12.47 10.60 1.67
CA GLN A 435 13.09 9.39 1.12
C GLN A 435 14.58 9.32 1.50
N ARG A 436 15.31 10.44 1.38
CA ARG A 436 16.73 10.54 1.72
C ARG A 436 16.97 10.22 3.20
N ASP A 437 16.31 10.94 4.10
CA ASP A 437 16.55 10.85 5.54
C ASP A 437 16.13 9.47 6.08
N ARG A 438 15.07 8.86 5.53
CA ARG A 438 14.64 7.50 5.89
C ARG A 438 15.56 6.42 5.29
N THR A 439 16.20 6.67 4.15
CA THR A 439 17.22 5.76 3.59
C THR A 439 18.47 5.76 4.44
N ASP A 440 18.88 6.94 4.93
CA ASP A 440 19.97 7.09 5.89
C ASP A 440 19.69 6.33 7.20
N LEU A 441 18.47 6.42 7.72
CA LEU A 441 18.03 5.63 8.87
C LEU A 441 18.16 4.12 8.64
N VAL A 442 17.81 3.63 7.45
CA VAL A 442 17.98 2.21 7.11
C VAL A 442 19.46 1.84 7.00
N ALA A 443 20.27 2.69 6.37
CA ALA A 443 21.72 2.49 6.25
C ALA A 443 22.40 2.39 7.62
N ASP A 444 22.11 3.33 8.50
CA ASP A 444 22.63 3.35 9.86
C ASP A 444 22.15 2.12 10.67
N ARG A 445 20.90 1.68 10.50
CA ARG A 445 20.40 0.45 11.13
C ARG A 445 21.15 -0.79 10.67
N VAL A 446 21.35 -0.97 9.36
CA VAL A 446 22.08 -2.13 8.82
C VAL A 446 23.53 -2.10 9.30
N ARG A 447 24.19 -0.93 9.23
CA ARG A 447 25.55 -0.73 9.75
C ARG A 447 25.66 -1.08 11.23
N ARG A 448 24.74 -0.61 12.08
CA ARG A 448 24.72 -0.94 13.52
C ARG A 448 24.54 -2.43 13.75
N ALA A 449 23.63 -3.08 13.02
CA ALA A 449 23.40 -4.52 13.16
C ALA A 449 24.63 -5.36 12.77
N LEU A 450 25.42 -4.91 11.79
CA LEU A 450 26.69 -5.53 11.41
C LEU A 450 27.80 -5.27 12.43
N ASN A 451 27.91 -4.05 12.95
CA ASN A 451 28.84 -3.72 14.04
C ASN A 451 28.52 -4.53 15.31
N GLU A 452 27.24 -4.70 15.63
CA GLU A 452 26.76 -5.53 16.74
C GLU A 452 27.10 -7.00 16.51
N ALA A 453 26.91 -7.52 15.29
CA ALA A 453 27.33 -8.88 14.95
C ALA A 453 28.83 -9.07 15.21
N GLN A 454 29.68 -8.14 14.76
CA GLN A 454 31.11 -8.24 15.03
C GLN A 454 31.44 -8.14 16.53
N ALA A 455 30.76 -7.29 17.28
CA ALA A 455 30.93 -7.16 18.73
C ALA A 455 30.51 -8.43 19.49
N ASP A 456 29.41 -9.06 19.09
CA ASP A 456 28.97 -10.36 19.61
C ASP A 456 30.07 -11.42 19.41
N LEU A 457 30.64 -11.51 18.21
CA LEU A 457 31.73 -12.44 17.92
C LEU A 457 32.97 -12.12 18.77
N ALA A 458 33.32 -10.85 18.95
CA ALA A 458 34.44 -10.46 19.81
C ALA A 458 34.22 -10.77 21.30
N SER A 459 32.96 -10.86 21.74
CA SER A 459 32.61 -11.32 23.09
C SER A 459 32.68 -12.84 23.19
N ILE A 460 32.13 -13.55 22.20
CA ILE A 460 32.15 -15.03 22.15
C ILE A 460 33.59 -15.53 22.03
N SER A 461 34.46 -14.85 21.28
CA SER A 461 35.84 -15.28 21.07
C SER A 461 36.66 -15.35 22.36
N ARG A 462 36.27 -14.62 23.41
CA ARG A 462 36.90 -14.67 24.74
C ARG A 462 36.52 -15.91 25.55
N LEU A 463 35.45 -16.61 25.16
CA LEU A 463 34.98 -17.84 25.79
C LEU A 463 35.53 -19.10 25.09
N ILE A 464 36.26 -18.93 23.99
CA ILE A 464 36.81 -20.03 23.20
C ILE A 464 38.06 -20.56 23.89
N ASP A 465 38.10 -21.88 24.06
CA ASP A 465 39.32 -22.60 24.43
C ASP A 465 39.92 -23.23 23.17
N ALA A 466 40.92 -22.55 22.60
CA ALA A 466 41.55 -22.97 21.36
C ALA A 466 42.26 -24.34 21.46
N ASP A 467 42.54 -24.82 22.67
CA ASP A 467 43.21 -26.11 22.90
C ASP A 467 42.19 -27.26 23.12
N ASP A 468 40.88 -26.93 23.23
CA ASP A 468 39.78 -27.89 23.36
C ASP A 468 38.66 -27.63 22.31
N PRO A 469 38.74 -28.31 21.14
CA PRO A 469 37.74 -28.17 20.08
C PRO A 469 36.33 -28.59 20.47
N ASP A 470 36.17 -29.58 21.37
CA ASP A 470 34.88 -30.10 21.79
C ASP A 470 34.19 -29.10 22.74
N ALA A 471 34.93 -28.55 23.70
CA ALA A 471 34.43 -27.47 24.57
C ALA A 471 34.07 -26.22 23.76
N THR A 472 34.93 -25.84 22.80
CA THR A 472 34.65 -24.71 21.89
C THR A 472 33.39 -24.95 21.08
N THR A 473 33.17 -26.14 20.54
CA THR A 473 31.94 -26.49 19.82
C THR A 473 30.70 -26.29 20.68
N GLY A 474 30.74 -26.67 21.96
CA GLY A 474 29.65 -26.45 22.91
C GLY A 474 29.33 -24.96 23.13
N VAL A 475 30.35 -24.10 23.22
CA VAL A 475 30.20 -22.63 23.32
C VAL A 475 29.56 -22.06 22.06
N LEU A 476 30.02 -22.49 20.88
CA LEU A 476 29.49 -22.03 19.60
C LEU A 476 28.02 -22.44 19.41
N ASP A 477 27.64 -23.65 19.83
CA ASP A 477 26.26 -24.13 19.77
C ASP A 477 25.32 -23.31 20.65
N ASP A 478 25.76 -22.96 21.87
CA ASP A 478 24.99 -22.10 22.76
C ASP A 478 24.86 -20.68 22.21
N ALA A 479 25.94 -20.14 21.66
CA ALA A 479 25.93 -18.84 21.00
C ALA A 479 24.99 -18.84 19.78
N LEU A 480 25.02 -19.87 18.94
CA LEU A 480 24.14 -19.96 17.77
C LEU A 480 22.66 -20.04 18.15
N ARG A 481 22.31 -20.73 19.24
CA ARG A 481 20.94 -20.76 19.79
C ARG A 481 20.48 -19.39 20.30
N LYS A 482 21.39 -18.63 20.92
CA LYS A 482 21.10 -17.30 21.47
C LYS A 482 21.10 -16.18 20.40
N HIS A 483 21.86 -16.35 19.32
CA HIS A 483 22.04 -15.34 18.27
C HIS A 483 21.55 -15.85 16.91
N THR A 484 20.24 -15.72 16.66
CA THR A 484 19.58 -16.21 15.42
C THR A 484 20.04 -15.53 14.13
N ARG A 485 20.80 -14.43 14.23
CA ARG A 485 21.38 -13.71 13.07
C ARG A 485 22.43 -14.54 12.32
N TYR A 486 23.02 -15.55 12.95
CA TYR A 486 24.03 -16.41 12.33
C TYR A 486 23.43 -17.68 11.72
N GLY A 487 23.96 -18.08 10.56
CA GLY A 487 23.70 -19.37 9.92
C GLY A 487 24.65 -20.46 10.41
N SER A 488 25.90 -20.07 10.66
CA SER A 488 26.98 -20.89 11.17
C SER A 488 27.96 -20.03 11.97
N LEU A 489 28.63 -20.65 12.92
CA LEU A 489 29.75 -20.09 13.68
C LEU A 489 30.89 -21.11 13.63
N TYR A 490 32.12 -20.66 13.37
CA TYR A 490 33.26 -21.55 13.28
C TYR A 490 34.57 -20.84 13.58
N VAL A 491 35.55 -21.57 14.08
CA VAL A 491 36.90 -21.08 14.35
C VAL A 491 37.81 -21.58 13.25
N VAL A 492 38.57 -20.65 12.65
CA VAL A 492 39.62 -20.98 11.70
C VAL A 492 40.99 -20.68 12.28
N ASP A 493 41.98 -21.47 11.88
CA ASP A 493 43.39 -21.23 12.18
C ASP A 493 44.05 -20.27 11.19
N GLU A 494 45.37 -20.09 11.31
CA GLU A 494 46.16 -19.21 10.43
C GLU A 494 46.15 -19.69 8.97
N GLY A 495 46.01 -21.01 8.74
CA GLY A 495 45.91 -21.63 7.42
C GLY A 495 44.52 -21.58 6.80
N GLY A 496 43.50 -21.17 7.57
CA GLY A 496 42.09 -21.16 7.16
C GLY A 496 41.36 -22.47 7.42
N ASP A 497 41.98 -23.43 8.10
CA ASP A 497 41.37 -24.71 8.45
C ASP A 497 40.38 -24.54 9.60
N VAL A 498 39.20 -25.18 9.48
CA VAL A 498 38.14 -25.10 10.48
C VAL A 498 38.43 -26.05 11.65
N LEU A 499 38.68 -25.48 12.83
CA LEU A 499 39.01 -26.22 14.06
C LEU A 499 37.77 -26.65 14.85
N ALA A 500 36.75 -25.80 14.89
CA ALA A 500 35.49 -26.04 15.60
C ALA A 500 34.33 -25.33 14.88
N ARG A 501 33.12 -25.88 14.97
CA ARG A 501 31.96 -25.38 14.20
C ARG A 501 30.63 -25.68 14.91
N ALA A 502 29.70 -24.73 14.81
CA ALA A 502 28.28 -24.90 15.09
C ALA A 502 27.41 -24.44 13.91
N GLY A 503 26.29 -25.13 13.68
CA GLY A 503 25.31 -24.78 12.63
C GLY A 503 25.60 -25.39 11.27
N ALA A 504 25.26 -24.66 10.20
CA ALA A 504 25.46 -25.11 8.83
C ALA A 504 26.94 -25.21 8.44
N GLU A 505 27.24 -25.92 7.35
CA GLU A 505 28.60 -25.91 6.80
C GLU A 505 28.96 -24.50 6.30
N PRO A 506 30.21 -24.05 6.49
CA PRO A 506 30.67 -22.77 5.92
C PRO A 506 30.45 -22.76 4.42
N ASN A 507 29.81 -21.72 3.92
CA ASN A 507 29.51 -21.57 2.49
C ASN A 507 30.67 -20.93 1.72
N ALA A 508 31.64 -20.36 2.43
CA ALA A 508 32.86 -19.81 1.86
C ALA A 508 34.04 -19.92 2.84
N ASP A 509 35.24 -20.13 2.29
CA ASP A 509 36.46 -20.22 3.09
C ASP A 509 36.81 -18.88 3.73
N TRP A 510 37.44 -18.93 4.91
CA TRP A 510 37.99 -17.75 5.55
C TRP A 510 39.51 -17.75 5.52
N SER A 511 40.12 -16.95 4.64
CA SER A 511 41.58 -16.76 4.64
C SER A 511 42.02 -15.59 5.53
N THR A 512 43.15 -15.78 6.20
CA THR A 512 43.91 -14.76 6.93
C THR A 512 45.32 -14.65 6.31
N GLY A 513 45.96 -13.48 6.32
CA GLY A 513 47.34 -13.29 5.80
C GLY A 513 47.46 -12.67 4.39
N GLU A 514 48.67 -12.72 3.80
CA GLU A 514 49.01 -12.09 2.50
C GLU A 514 48.16 -12.60 1.33
N GLU A 515 47.68 -13.85 1.39
CA GLU A 515 46.79 -14.45 0.38
C GLU A 515 45.40 -13.82 0.33
N ALA A 516 44.97 -13.12 1.40
CA ALA A 516 43.67 -12.47 1.48
C ALA A 516 43.66 -11.04 0.88
N GLY A 517 44.82 -10.47 0.53
CA GLY A 517 44.92 -9.10 -0.01
C GLY A 517 44.25 -8.03 0.88
N GLU A 518 43.69 -6.98 0.28
CA GLU A 518 42.96 -5.92 1.00
C GLU A 518 41.74 -6.45 1.79
N ALA A 519 41.19 -7.61 1.42
CA ALA A 519 40.07 -8.24 2.11
C ALA A 519 40.46 -8.95 3.43
N GLY A 520 41.75 -9.22 3.65
CA GLY A 520 42.28 -9.81 4.89
C GLY A 520 42.26 -8.88 6.09
N ALA A 521 42.18 -7.56 5.87
CA ALA A 521 42.11 -6.56 6.92
C ALA A 521 40.68 -6.25 7.39
N SER A 522 39.66 -6.61 6.59
CA SER A 522 38.26 -6.31 6.91
C SER A 522 37.65 -7.38 7.81
N LEU A 523 37.10 -6.94 8.95
CA LEU A 523 36.39 -7.80 9.89
C LEU A 523 34.97 -8.15 9.42
N VAL A 524 34.48 -7.50 8.35
CA VAL A 524 33.20 -7.84 7.69
C VAL A 524 33.44 -7.92 6.18
N ARG A 525 33.00 -9.02 5.55
CA ARG A 525 33.21 -9.23 4.11
C ARG A 525 32.07 -9.98 3.44
N VAL A 526 32.00 -9.86 2.11
CA VAL A 526 31.08 -10.64 1.27
C VAL A 526 31.88 -11.67 0.49
N ALA A 527 31.43 -12.92 0.55
CA ALA A 527 31.93 -14.03 -0.25
C ALA A 527 30.81 -14.61 -1.13
N GLY A 528 31.16 -15.60 -1.94
CA GLY A 528 30.22 -16.29 -2.82
C GLY A 528 29.90 -15.55 -4.12
N GLU A 529 30.80 -14.67 -4.61
CA GLU A 529 30.66 -14.07 -5.94
C GLU A 529 30.47 -15.17 -7.01
N GLY A 530 29.39 -15.07 -7.81
CA GLY A 530 29.01 -16.08 -8.81
C GLY A 530 28.09 -17.19 -8.29
N GLY A 531 27.81 -17.24 -6.99
CA GLY A 531 26.84 -18.14 -6.36
C GLY A 531 25.39 -17.64 -6.41
N LYS A 532 24.44 -18.49 -5.98
CA LYS A 532 22.99 -18.15 -5.93
C LYS A 532 22.60 -17.28 -4.72
N LYS A 533 23.46 -17.16 -3.72
CA LYS A 533 23.23 -16.39 -2.49
C LYS A 533 24.52 -15.66 -2.10
N PRO A 534 24.46 -14.39 -1.69
CA PRO A 534 25.61 -13.71 -1.10
C PRO A 534 25.88 -14.30 0.30
N VAL A 535 27.15 -14.48 0.65
CA VAL A 535 27.56 -14.95 1.98
C VAL A 535 28.23 -13.80 2.71
N ILE A 536 27.64 -13.34 3.80
CA ILE A 536 28.20 -12.24 4.60
C ILE A 536 28.90 -12.84 5.79
N GLN A 537 30.20 -12.60 5.92
CA GLN A 537 31.01 -13.13 7.01
C GLN A 537 31.48 -11.98 7.90
N ALA A 538 31.38 -12.17 9.22
CA ALA A 538 31.99 -11.31 10.23
C ALA A 538 33.05 -12.10 11.00
N GLY A 539 34.16 -11.45 11.35
CA GLY A 539 35.30 -12.07 12.02
C GLY A 539 35.68 -11.37 13.33
N ALA A 540 36.20 -12.14 14.27
CA ALA A 540 36.83 -11.65 15.49
C ALA A 540 38.05 -12.49 15.85
N ALA A 541 39.17 -11.85 16.16
CA ALA A 541 40.36 -12.55 16.61
C ALA A 541 40.09 -13.29 17.94
N VAL A 542 40.63 -14.49 18.06
CA VAL A 542 40.64 -15.23 19.33
C VAL A 542 41.77 -14.66 20.20
N PRO A 543 41.48 -14.20 21.44
CA PRO A 543 42.52 -13.69 22.33
C PRO A 543 43.63 -14.72 22.58
N ASP A 544 44.85 -14.23 22.81
CA ASP A 544 46.01 -15.04 23.23
C ASP A 544 46.47 -16.13 22.24
N LYS A 545 45.87 -16.22 21.05
CA LYS A 545 46.26 -17.12 19.94
C LYS A 545 46.40 -16.32 18.65
N LYS A 546 47.63 -16.22 18.13
CA LYS A 546 47.88 -15.53 16.84
C LYS A 546 47.32 -16.36 15.67
N GLY A 547 46.76 -15.68 14.68
CA GLY A 547 46.25 -16.30 13.45
C GLY A 547 44.87 -16.95 13.57
N MET A 548 44.35 -17.19 14.79
CA MET A 548 43.02 -17.78 14.97
C MET A 548 41.90 -16.73 14.93
N THR A 549 40.85 -17.04 14.17
CA THR A 549 39.70 -16.15 13.97
C THR A 549 38.40 -16.91 14.20
N LEU A 550 37.53 -16.37 15.06
CA LEU A 550 36.12 -16.77 15.11
C LEU A 550 35.38 -16.08 13.97
N VAL A 551 34.68 -16.86 13.17
CA VAL A 551 33.91 -16.40 12.02
C VAL A 551 32.43 -16.74 12.22
N GLY A 552 31.57 -15.78 11.91
CA GLY A 552 30.14 -16.00 11.82
C GLY A 552 29.60 -15.64 10.44
N GLU A 553 28.86 -16.56 9.82
CA GLU A 553 28.10 -16.27 8.60
C GLU A 553 26.76 -15.65 8.98
N VAL A 554 26.59 -14.36 8.65
CA VAL A 554 25.36 -13.62 8.87
C VAL A 554 24.32 -14.03 7.83
N ARG A 555 23.12 -14.39 8.29
CA ARG A 555 22.01 -14.75 7.40
C ARG A 555 21.61 -13.55 6.55
N VAL A 556 21.50 -13.74 5.24
CA VAL A 556 20.99 -12.70 4.33
C VAL A 556 19.56 -12.34 4.68
N GLU A 557 18.76 -13.31 5.12
CA GLU A 557 17.38 -13.13 5.56
C GLU A 557 17.29 -12.16 6.76
N PHE A 558 18.29 -12.19 7.65
CA PHE A 558 18.39 -11.23 8.74
C PHE A 558 18.59 -9.81 8.19
N LEU A 559 19.53 -9.60 7.26
CA LEU A 559 19.70 -8.28 6.63
C LEU A 559 18.45 -7.82 5.87
N ASN A 560 17.84 -8.70 5.08
CA ASN A 560 16.61 -8.39 4.33
C ASN A 560 15.48 -7.92 5.26
N SER A 561 15.35 -8.53 6.45
CA SER A 561 14.36 -8.14 7.45
C SER A 561 14.55 -6.70 7.97
N LEU A 562 15.79 -6.17 7.94
CA LEU A 562 16.10 -4.81 8.36
C LEU A 562 15.72 -3.76 7.30
N LEU A 563 15.63 -4.17 6.03
CA LEU A 563 15.39 -3.29 4.88
C LEU A 563 13.90 -3.03 4.61
N ASN A 564 13.01 -3.91 5.06
CA ASN A 564 11.58 -3.76 4.80
C ASN A 564 10.99 -2.55 5.54
N ARG A 565 10.63 -1.50 4.80
CA ARG A 565 10.09 -0.26 5.33
C ARG A 565 8.92 0.24 4.48
N PRO A 566 7.71 0.39 5.06
CA PRO A 566 6.57 0.95 4.37
C PRO A 566 6.87 2.32 3.73
N GLY A 567 6.50 2.49 2.47
CA GLY A 567 6.61 3.78 1.79
C GLY A 567 8.04 4.22 1.43
N LEU A 568 9.04 3.32 1.45
CA LEU A 568 10.33 3.54 0.78
C LEU A 568 10.41 2.89 -0.61
N GLY A 569 9.40 2.08 -0.98
CA GLY A 569 9.41 1.31 -2.21
C GLY A 569 10.38 0.13 -2.12
N GLU A 570 11.27 0.03 -3.10
CA GLU A 570 12.33 -0.98 -3.11
C GLU A 570 13.55 -0.45 -2.37
N VAL A 571 14.14 -1.27 -1.49
CA VAL A 571 15.34 -0.93 -0.73
C VAL A 571 16.39 -2.01 -0.95
N ARG A 572 17.62 -1.62 -1.28
CA ARG A 572 18.74 -2.53 -1.52
C ARG A 572 19.99 -2.06 -0.80
N VAL A 573 20.80 -3.02 -0.34
CA VAL A 573 22.18 -2.80 0.08
C VAL A 573 23.07 -3.18 -1.08
N VAL A 574 23.96 -2.30 -1.48
CA VAL A 574 24.89 -2.51 -2.59
C VAL A 574 26.34 -2.37 -2.14
N ASP A 575 27.24 -3.09 -2.82
CA ASP A 575 28.68 -2.94 -2.66
C ASP A 575 29.20 -1.65 -3.33
N THR A 576 30.52 -1.43 -3.26
CA THR A 576 31.20 -0.28 -3.88
C THR A 576 31.10 -0.23 -5.41
N LYS A 577 30.71 -1.34 -6.05
CA LYS A 577 30.46 -1.46 -7.49
C LYS A 577 28.97 -1.36 -7.84
N ALA A 578 28.12 -0.97 -6.88
CA ALA A 578 26.67 -0.91 -7.00
C ALA A 578 26.01 -2.27 -7.32
N ARG A 579 26.61 -3.38 -6.87
CA ARG A 579 26.04 -4.74 -6.98
C ARG A 579 25.25 -5.08 -5.72
N THR A 580 24.08 -5.69 -5.90
CA THR A 580 23.12 -5.98 -4.82
C THR A 580 23.63 -7.10 -3.89
N ILE A 581 23.68 -6.83 -2.59
CA ILE A 581 24.06 -7.77 -1.52
C ILE A 581 22.83 -8.23 -0.74
N ALA A 582 21.89 -7.32 -0.46
CA ALA A 582 20.65 -7.59 0.25
C ALA A 582 19.54 -6.69 -0.27
N ALA A 583 18.28 -7.10 -0.13
CA ALA A 583 17.14 -6.32 -0.59
C ALA A 583 15.89 -6.56 0.28
N SER A 584 14.99 -5.59 0.29
CA SER A 584 13.69 -5.67 0.97
C SER A 584 12.70 -6.62 0.29
N ASP A 585 12.94 -6.96 -0.98
CA ASP A 585 12.15 -7.88 -1.80
C ASP A 585 13.09 -8.78 -2.63
N GLY A 586 12.56 -9.73 -3.40
CA GLY A 586 13.35 -10.68 -4.18
C GLY A 586 14.42 -10.01 -5.06
N PHE A 587 15.65 -10.53 -5.01
CA PHE A 587 16.80 -10.02 -5.76
C PHE A 587 17.70 -11.16 -6.25
N LEU A 588 18.52 -10.88 -7.27
CA LEU A 588 19.62 -11.76 -7.67
C LEU A 588 20.92 -11.29 -7.03
N ALA A 589 21.66 -12.24 -6.44
CA ALA A 589 22.94 -11.94 -5.78
C ALA A 589 23.90 -11.25 -6.76
N PHE A 590 24.49 -10.14 -6.33
CA PHE A 590 25.46 -9.34 -7.08
C PHE A 590 24.94 -8.73 -8.39
N GLU A 591 23.63 -8.67 -8.60
CA GLU A 591 23.07 -7.97 -9.76
C GLU A 591 23.27 -6.45 -9.63
N GLY A 592 23.58 -5.79 -10.75
CA GLY A 592 23.63 -4.34 -10.80
C GLY A 592 22.24 -3.72 -10.56
N LEU A 593 22.22 -2.46 -10.15
CA LEU A 593 20.98 -1.71 -10.01
C LEU A 593 20.23 -1.62 -11.35
N PRO A 594 18.89 -1.62 -11.35
CA PRO A 594 18.08 -1.71 -12.57
C PRO A 594 18.18 -0.47 -13.48
N ARG A 595 18.79 0.61 -13.01
CA ARG A 595 18.94 1.89 -13.74
C ARG A 595 20.30 2.50 -13.47
N ASP A 596 20.92 3.04 -14.50
CA ASP A 596 22.21 3.73 -14.41
C ASP A 596 22.15 4.97 -13.50
N SER A 597 21.00 5.67 -13.48
CA SER A 597 20.76 6.82 -12.61
C SER A 597 20.82 6.47 -11.11
N LEU A 598 20.52 5.22 -10.72
CA LEU A 598 20.69 4.74 -9.34
C LEU A 598 22.16 4.44 -9.04
N THR A 599 22.88 3.86 -10.00
CA THR A 599 24.33 3.63 -9.89
C THR A 599 25.10 4.95 -9.76
N ASP A 600 24.72 5.97 -10.51
CA ASP A 600 25.30 7.31 -10.41
C ASP A 600 24.96 7.97 -9.06
N LEU A 601 23.76 7.74 -8.52
CA LEU A 601 23.36 8.22 -7.19
C LEU A 601 24.23 7.61 -6.09
N VAL A 602 24.50 6.31 -6.14
CA VAL A 602 25.44 5.60 -5.24
C VAL A 602 26.83 6.19 -5.35
N ARG A 603 27.34 6.35 -6.58
CA ARG A 603 28.67 6.93 -6.82
C ARG A 603 28.77 8.34 -6.24
N ALA A 604 27.74 9.16 -6.43
CA ALA A 604 27.68 10.52 -5.89
C ALA A 604 27.66 10.53 -4.35
N GLY A 605 26.95 9.58 -3.71
CA GLY A 605 26.92 9.47 -2.24
C GLY A 605 28.27 9.02 -1.65
N GLY A 606 29.02 8.22 -2.40
CA GLY A 606 30.38 7.80 -2.04
C GLY A 606 31.45 8.91 -2.10
N VAL A 607 31.15 10.06 -2.71
CA VAL A 607 32.07 11.21 -2.73
C VAL A 607 32.14 11.82 -1.33
N ARG A 608 33.35 11.93 -0.78
CA ARG A 608 33.57 12.54 0.54
C ARG A 608 33.38 14.06 0.47
N VAL A 609 32.45 14.58 1.25
CA VAL A 609 32.21 16.02 1.43
C VAL A 609 32.40 16.35 2.91
N GLY A 610 33.47 17.07 3.25
CA GLY A 610 33.80 17.36 4.65
C GLY A 610 34.27 16.11 5.41
N ALA A 611 33.50 15.69 6.43
CA ALA A 611 33.88 14.63 7.36
C ALA A 611 33.68 13.19 6.84
N GLY A 612 33.06 12.99 5.68
CA GLY A 612 32.83 11.65 5.14
C GLY A 612 31.87 11.60 3.94
N PRO A 613 31.47 10.40 3.51
CA PRO A 613 30.37 10.19 2.56
C PRO A 613 29.06 10.74 3.12
N VAL A 614 28.16 11.23 2.24
CA VAL A 614 26.91 11.90 2.65
C VAL A 614 25.73 11.33 1.87
N GLU A 615 24.59 11.21 2.55
CA GLU A 615 23.32 10.81 1.95
C GLU A 615 22.82 11.81 0.90
N ASN A 616 22.24 11.29 -0.17
CA ASN A 616 21.68 12.10 -1.26
C ASN A 616 20.32 11.58 -1.72
N GLY A 617 19.52 12.48 -2.29
CA GLY A 617 18.19 12.19 -2.82
C GLY A 617 18.04 12.80 -4.20
N LEU A 618 17.36 12.09 -5.10
CA LEU A 618 17.15 12.53 -6.48
C LEU A 618 15.74 12.22 -6.95
N LEU A 619 15.17 13.16 -7.70
CA LEU A 619 13.95 12.95 -8.46
C LEU A 619 14.32 12.56 -9.89
N ILE A 620 14.19 11.28 -10.21
CA ILE A 620 14.49 10.71 -11.52
C ILE A 620 13.24 10.84 -12.40
N ARG A 621 13.39 11.48 -13.56
CA ARG A 621 12.33 11.67 -14.55
C ARG A 621 12.74 10.97 -15.85
N GLU A 622 12.20 9.77 -16.08
CA GLU A 622 12.51 8.95 -17.25
C GLU A 622 11.21 8.53 -17.96
N GLY A 623 11.08 8.90 -19.24
CA GLY A 623 9.88 8.63 -20.04
C GLY A 623 8.62 9.29 -19.46
N ARG A 624 7.61 8.48 -19.13
CA ARG A 624 6.37 8.94 -18.44
C ARG A 624 6.39 8.65 -16.93
N SER A 625 7.52 8.18 -16.40
CA SER A 625 7.63 7.77 -15.00
C SER A 625 8.45 8.77 -14.20
N VAL A 626 7.98 9.08 -13.00
CA VAL A 626 8.71 9.86 -12.00
C VAL A 626 9.04 8.92 -10.86
N THR A 627 10.30 8.88 -10.45
CA THR A 627 10.80 8.05 -9.36
C THR A 627 11.53 8.93 -8.37
N VAL A 628 11.17 8.81 -7.09
CA VAL A 628 11.97 9.38 -6.01
C VAL A 628 12.95 8.31 -5.56
N ALA A 629 14.23 8.64 -5.54
CA ALA A 629 15.30 7.73 -5.13
C ALA A 629 16.23 8.41 -4.14
N ALA A 630 16.89 7.61 -3.31
CA ALA A 630 17.92 8.07 -2.39
C ALA A 630 19.02 7.02 -2.25
N ALA A 631 20.23 7.49 -1.95
CA ALA A 631 21.34 6.64 -1.56
C ALA A 631 21.97 7.17 -0.26
N ALA A 632 22.23 6.25 0.66
CA ALA A 632 22.88 6.55 1.93
C ALA A 632 24.05 5.57 2.14
N PRO A 633 25.31 6.04 1.99
CA PRO A 633 26.48 5.23 2.26
C PRO A 633 26.56 4.88 3.75
N PHE A 634 27.21 3.76 4.08
CA PHE A 634 27.53 3.47 5.47
C PHE A 634 28.53 4.52 5.98
N SER A 635 28.03 5.42 6.83
CA SER A 635 28.78 6.52 7.43
C SER A 635 28.86 6.34 8.95
N GLY A 636 29.82 7.02 9.59
CA GLY A 636 30.07 6.91 11.04
C GLY A 636 31.22 5.94 11.39
N GLY A 637 31.19 5.41 12.61
CA GLY A 637 32.27 4.55 13.14
C GLY A 637 31.97 3.05 13.12
N GLY A 638 32.98 2.25 13.47
CA GLY A 638 32.92 0.79 13.57
C GLY A 638 33.28 0.07 12.26
N VAL A 639 33.48 -1.24 12.36
CA VAL A 639 34.00 -2.09 11.27
C VAL A 639 33.16 -2.06 9.99
N ALA A 640 31.84 -1.86 10.11
CA ALA A 640 30.93 -1.81 8.98
C ALA A 640 30.99 -0.48 8.21
N ALA A 641 31.61 0.57 8.74
CA ALA A 641 31.77 1.82 7.99
C ALA A 641 32.85 1.69 6.89
N ASP A 642 33.84 0.82 7.10
CA ASP A 642 35.00 0.69 6.21
C ASP A 642 34.74 -0.18 4.97
N ILE A 643 33.65 -0.96 4.96
CA ILE A 643 33.32 -1.87 3.84
C ILE A 643 32.78 -1.14 2.60
N GLY A 644 32.43 0.14 2.73
CA GLY A 644 32.00 0.99 1.61
C GLY A 644 30.63 0.65 1.01
N TRP A 645 29.77 -0.07 1.74
CA TRP A 645 28.42 -0.38 1.26
C TRP A 645 27.51 0.84 1.31
N THR A 646 26.46 0.80 0.49
CA THR A 646 25.46 1.87 0.39
C THR A 646 24.06 1.27 0.39
N VAL A 647 23.13 1.88 1.12
CA VAL A 647 21.70 1.58 0.98
C VAL A 647 21.11 2.49 -0.07
N VAL A 648 20.37 1.91 -1.01
CA VAL A 648 19.65 2.63 -2.05
C VAL A 648 18.18 2.32 -1.90
N SER A 649 17.34 3.34 -1.97
CA SER A 649 15.89 3.17 -2.01
C SER A 649 15.29 3.90 -3.20
N TRP A 650 14.19 3.38 -3.74
CA TRP A 650 13.42 4.09 -4.76
C TRP A 650 11.95 3.71 -4.76
N GLN A 651 11.11 4.71 -5.06
CA GLN A 651 9.67 4.52 -5.21
C GLN A 651 9.14 5.32 -6.41
N ASN A 652 8.32 4.66 -7.22
CA ASN A 652 7.59 5.35 -8.29
C ASN A 652 6.55 6.29 -7.70
N ALA A 653 6.51 7.53 -8.19
CA ALA A 653 5.62 8.56 -7.70
C ALA A 653 4.13 8.23 -7.83
N LYS A 654 3.76 7.31 -8.74
CA LYS A 654 2.40 6.78 -8.86
C LYS A 654 1.88 6.09 -7.59
N HIS A 655 2.80 5.60 -6.74
CA HIS A 655 2.46 4.97 -5.46
C HIS A 655 2.39 5.99 -4.32
N PHE A 656 2.72 7.26 -4.58
CA PHE A 656 2.46 8.34 -3.63
C PHE A 656 1.03 8.84 -3.84
N GLU A 657 0.33 9.05 -2.73
CA GLU A 657 -1.01 9.65 -2.73
C GLU A 657 -0.91 11.17 -2.97
N ILE A 658 -0.48 11.55 -4.18
CA ILE A 658 -0.43 12.93 -4.63
C ILE A 658 -1.61 13.24 -5.56
N ALA A 659 -2.09 14.47 -5.50
CA ALA A 659 -3.31 14.90 -6.19
C ALA A 659 -3.32 14.61 -7.71
N PRO A 660 -2.20 14.75 -8.47
CA PRO A 660 -2.19 14.41 -9.89
C PRO A 660 -2.51 12.94 -10.19
N TYR A 661 -1.91 11.99 -9.46
CA TYR A 661 -2.18 10.56 -9.66
C TYR A 661 -3.56 10.15 -9.16
N GLU A 662 -4.02 10.69 -8.01
CA GLU A 662 -5.39 10.43 -7.54
C GLU A 662 -6.46 10.84 -8.57
N ARG A 663 -6.22 11.94 -9.30
CA ARG A 663 -7.12 12.42 -10.36
C ARG A 663 -7.11 11.51 -11.59
N GLU A 664 -5.94 10.98 -11.95
CA GLU A 664 -5.82 10.01 -13.03
C GLU A 664 -6.56 8.71 -12.70
N ASP A 665 -6.35 8.16 -11.50
CA ASP A 665 -7.04 6.93 -11.07
C ASP A 665 -8.56 7.13 -11.04
N ARG A 666 -9.00 8.30 -10.57
CA ARG A 666 -10.42 8.69 -10.57
C ARG A 666 -11.01 8.84 -11.97
N SER A 667 -10.28 9.40 -12.94
CA SER A 667 -10.75 9.52 -14.32
C SER A 667 -10.80 8.16 -15.03
N VAL A 668 -9.82 7.30 -14.77
CA VAL A 668 -9.79 5.89 -15.23
C VAL A 668 -10.98 5.12 -14.66
N LEU A 669 -11.23 5.21 -13.35
CA LEU A 669 -12.37 4.58 -12.69
C LEU A 669 -13.70 5.05 -13.31
N ALA A 670 -13.87 6.35 -13.52
CA ALA A 670 -15.06 6.92 -14.15
C ALA A 670 -15.25 6.39 -15.59
N GLY A 671 -14.17 6.32 -16.38
CA GLY A 671 -14.18 5.73 -17.71
C GLY A 671 -14.53 4.24 -17.72
N MET A 672 -13.98 3.45 -16.78
CA MET A 672 -14.29 2.03 -16.62
C MET A 672 -15.73 1.78 -16.18
N LEU A 673 -16.25 2.58 -15.25
CA LEU A 673 -17.66 2.54 -14.84
C LEU A 673 -18.59 2.88 -16.01
N GLY A 674 -18.22 3.89 -16.80
CA GLY A 674 -18.94 4.22 -18.05
C GLY A 674 -18.95 3.06 -19.04
N LEU A 675 -17.81 2.40 -19.24
CA LEU A 675 -17.71 1.23 -20.13
C LEU A 675 -18.56 0.05 -19.62
N ALA A 676 -18.50 -0.26 -18.33
CA ALA A 676 -19.32 -1.30 -17.72
C ALA A 676 -20.81 -1.01 -17.89
N LEU A 677 -21.22 0.26 -17.70
CA LEU A 677 -22.59 0.71 -17.92
C LEU A 677 -23.05 0.50 -19.36
N ILE A 678 -22.22 0.85 -20.35
CA ILE A 678 -22.51 0.65 -21.78
C ILE A 678 -22.77 -0.83 -22.05
N VAL A 679 -21.90 -1.72 -21.57
CA VAL A 679 -22.01 -3.17 -21.79
C VAL A 679 -23.31 -3.72 -21.18
N VAL A 680 -23.62 -3.37 -19.94
CA VAL A 680 -24.82 -3.85 -19.25
C VAL A 680 -26.09 -3.33 -19.92
N CYS A 681 -26.20 -2.01 -20.17
CA CYS A 681 -27.40 -1.42 -20.75
C CYS A 681 -27.65 -1.84 -22.19
N LEU A 682 -26.62 -1.83 -23.05
CA LEU A 682 -26.78 -2.24 -24.45
C LEU A 682 -26.93 -3.76 -24.57
N GLY A 683 -26.27 -4.54 -23.71
CA GLY A 683 -26.46 -5.98 -23.60
C GLY A 683 -27.89 -6.35 -23.21
N TRP A 684 -28.46 -5.64 -22.24
CA TRP A 684 -29.86 -5.80 -21.85
C TRP A 684 -30.82 -5.47 -23.00
N ILE A 685 -30.64 -4.34 -23.67
CA ILE A 685 -31.46 -3.95 -24.84
C ILE A 685 -31.31 -4.99 -25.96
N HIS A 686 -30.10 -5.51 -26.18
CA HIS A 686 -29.87 -6.54 -27.18
C HIS A 686 -30.66 -7.83 -26.89
N LEU A 687 -30.65 -8.29 -25.63
CA LEU A 687 -31.30 -9.53 -25.21
C LEU A 687 -32.83 -9.42 -25.12
N VAL A 688 -33.35 -8.31 -24.59
CA VAL A 688 -34.79 -8.12 -24.36
C VAL A 688 -35.51 -7.61 -25.62
N VAL A 689 -34.84 -6.84 -26.46
CA VAL A 689 -35.50 -6.12 -27.56
C VAL A 689 -35.03 -6.60 -28.92
N VAL A 690 -33.72 -6.49 -29.20
CA VAL A 690 -33.20 -6.73 -30.55
C VAL A 690 -33.36 -8.21 -30.94
N ARG A 691 -32.99 -9.13 -30.06
CA ARG A 691 -33.06 -10.57 -30.32
C ARG A 691 -34.52 -11.06 -30.48
N PRO A 692 -35.48 -10.69 -29.61
CA PRO A 692 -36.88 -11.06 -29.78
C PRO A 692 -37.53 -10.43 -31.01
N LEU A 693 -37.24 -9.18 -31.34
CA LEU A 693 -37.79 -8.53 -32.54
C LEU A 693 -37.35 -9.18 -33.83
N ARG A 694 -36.09 -9.65 -33.89
CA ARG A 694 -35.58 -10.36 -35.06
C ARG A 694 -36.27 -11.71 -35.24
N ALA A 695 -36.53 -12.43 -34.15
CA ALA A 695 -37.31 -13.66 -34.18
C ALA A 695 -38.75 -13.38 -34.63
N LEU A 696 -39.37 -12.32 -34.10
CA LEU A 696 -40.71 -11.88 -34.47
C LEU A 696 -40.81 -11.50 -35.95
N ALA A 697 -39.85 -10.76 -36.50
CA ALA A 697 -39.83 -10.41 -37.92
C ALA A 697 -39.78 -11.65 -38.82
N ALA A 698 -38.94 -12.63 -38.49
CA ALA A 698 -38.87 -13.90 -39.22
C ALA A 698 -40.18 -14.69 -39.14
N SER A 699 -40.83 -14.72 -37.97
CA SER A 699 -42.13 -15.38 -37.79
C SER A 699 -43.27 -14.67 -38.54
N ALA A 700 -43.29 -13.34 -38.53
CA ALA A 700 -44.29 -12.54 -39.23
C ALA A 700 -44.20 -12.72 -40.75
N GLU A 701 -42.98 -12.74 -41.30
CA GLU A 701 -42.75 -13.02 -42.72
C GLU A 701 -43.20 -14.42 -43.12
N LYS A 702 -42.83 -15.46 -42.35
CA LYS A 702 -43.30 -16.84 -42.60
C LYS A 702 -44.82 -16.96 -42.58
N LEU A 703 -45.47 -16.28 -41.64
CA LEU A 703 -46.93 -16.25 -41.55
C LEU A 703 -47.55 -15.56 -42.77
N ALA A 704 -46.99 -14.42 -43.21
CA ALA A 704 -47.43 -13.71 -44.40
C ALA A 704 -47.19 -14.51 -45.70
N ASP A 705 -46.14 -15.33 -45.73
CA ASP A 705 -45.82 -16.24 -46.84
C ASP A 705 -46.66 -17.54 -46.81
N GLY A 706 -47.58 -17.67 -45.85
CA GLY A 706 -48.60 -18.73 -45.81
C GLY A 706 -48.34 -19.90 -44.86
N ASP A 707 -47.33 -19.81 -43.98
CA ASP A 707 -47.13 -20.80 -42.92
C ASP A 707 -48.17 -20.63 -41.79
N LEU A 708 -49.32 -21.28 -41.98
CA LEU A 708 -50.39 -21.34 -40.99
C LEU A 708 -50.21 -22.49 -39.98
N LYS A 709 -49.18 -23.34 -40.12
CA LYS A 709 -49.00 -24.54 -39.28
C LYS A 709 -48.22 -24.22 -38.00
N THR A 710 -47.29 -23.27 -38.06
CA THR A 710 -46.48 -22.87 -36.92
C THR A 710 -47.28 -22.01 -35.94
N VAL A 711 -47.46 -22.49 -34.72
CA VAL A 711 -48.12 -21.74 -33.63
C VAL A 711 -47.16 -20.69 -33.05
N LEU A 712 -47.63 -19.45 -32.91
CA LEU A 712 -46.85 -18.35 -32.35
C LEU A 712 -47.15 -18.17 -30.87
N TYR A 713 -46.25 -18.65 -30.00
CA TYR A 713 -46.39 -18.52 -28.54
C TYR A 713 -45.83 -17.19 -28.01
N PRO A 714 -46.63 -16.34 -27.35
CA PRO A 714 -46.14 -15.16 -26.66
C PRO A 714 -45.31 -15.58 -25.44
N ARG A 715 -43.98 -15.51 -25.55
CA ARG A 715 -43.05 -15.83 -24.45
C ARG A 715 -42.82 -14.67 -23.48
N TYR A 716 -43.09 -13.45 -23.92
CA TYR A 716 -42.85 -12.22 -23.15
C TYR A 716 -44.17 -11.49 -22.89
N HIS A 717 -44.29 -10.81 -21.75
CA HIS A 717 -45.47 -10.01 -21.37
C HIS A 717 -45.29 -8.52 -21.71
N ASP A 718 -44.53 -8.22 -22.76
CA ASP A 718 -44.16 -6.88 -23.21
C ASP A 718 -44.81 -6.51 -24.57
N GLU A 719 -44.43 -5.37 -25.16
CA GLU A 719 -44.96 -4.94 -26.46
C GLU A 719 -44.65 -5.97 -27.57
N VAL A 720 -43.51 -6.66 -27.51
CA VAL A 720 -43.12 -7.69 -28.49
C VAL A 720 -44.05 -8.90 -28.37
N GLY A 721 -44.29 -9.40 -27.15
CA GLY A 721 -45.22 -10.50 -26.91
C GLY A 721 -46.67 -10.15 -27.25
N ALA A 722 -47.06 -8.88 -27.08
CA ALA A 722 -48.39 -8.42 -27.47
C ALA A 722 -48.58 -8.39 -28.99
N VAL A 723 -47.53 -8.07 -29.77
CA VAL A 723 -47.53 -8.22 -31.24
C VAL A 723 -47.62 -9.69 -31.63
N VAL A 724 -46.83 -10.58 -31.00
CA VAL A 724 -46.89 -12.04 -31.23
C VAL A 724 -48.32 -12.57 -31.02
N ARG A 725 -48.96 -12.18 -29.92
CA ARG A 725 -50.35 -12.57 -29.62
C ARG A 725 -51.32 -12.09 -30.69
N SER A 726 -51.14 -10.87 -31.20
CA SER A 726 -51.97 -10.31 -32.25
C SER A 726 -51.78 -11.06 -33.58
N LEU A 727 -50.54 -11.45 -33.92
CA LEU A 727 -50.26 -12.28 -35.09
C LEU A 727 -50.86 -13.69 -34.99
N GLU A 728 -50.86 -14.29 -33.80
CA GLU A 728 -51.50 -15.60 -33.57
C GLU A 728 -53.02 -15.53 -33.78
N LEU A 729 -53.68 -14.46 -33.33
CA LEU A 729 -55.10 -14.21 -33.62
C LEU A 729 -55.36 -14.06 -35.13
N VAL A 730 -54.48 -13.35 -35.84
CA VAL A 730 -54.55 -13.23 -37.31
C VAL A 730 -54.36 -14.58 -38.00
N ARG A 731 -53.42 -15.43 -37.53
CA ARG A 731 -53.22 -16.80 -38.04
C ARG A 731 -54.49 -17.65 -37.88
N GLN A 732 -55.12 -17.60 -36.71
CA GLN A 732 -56.34 -18.34 -36.42
C GLN A 732 -57.51 -17.90 -37.33
N GLN A 733 -57.65 -16.58 -37.57
CA GLN A 733 -58.65 -16.04 -38.49
C GLN A 733 -58.43 -16.51 -39.94
N LEU A 734 -57.18 -16.50 -40.41
CA LEU A 734 -56.82 -17.01 -41.74
C LEU A 734 -57.09 -18.52 -41.87
N GLN A 735 -56.76 -19.30 -40.84
CA GLN A 735 -57.02 -20.74 -40.81
C GLN A 735 -58.51 -21.07 -40.83
N ALA A 736 -59.32 -20.37 -40.01
CA ALA A 736 -60.78 -20.50 -39.99
C ALA A 736 -61.41 -20.15 -41.34
N ARG A 737 -60.93 -19.08 -42.00
CA ARG A 737 -61.40 -18.70 -43.33
C ARG A 737 -61.08 -19.74 -44.39
N ARG A 738 -59.86 -20.30 -44.38
CA ARG A 738 -59.44 -21.36 -45.32
C ARG A 738 -60.27 -22.63 -45.13
N GLN A 739 -60.57 -23.00 -43.89
CA GLN A 739 -61.47 -24.13 -43.57
C GLN A 739 -62.91 -23.87 -44.04
N ASN A 740 -63.43 -22.65 -43.86
CA ASN A 740 -64.75 -22.28 -44.34
C ASN A 740 -64.84 -22.23 -45.88
N GLN A 741 -63.78 -21.77 -46.57
CA GLN A 741 -63.70 -21.84 -48.03
C GLN A 741 -63.64 -23.30 -48.51
N ALA A 742 -62.79 -24.14 -47.90
CA ALA A 742 -62.71 -25.56 -48.24
C ALA A 742 -64.05 -26.30 -48.00
N ARG A 743 -64.78 -25.98 -46.92
CA ARG A 743 -66.13 -26.51 -46.66
C ARG A 743 -67.14 -26.05 -47.71
N ARG A 744 -67.16 -24.77 -48.09
CA ARG A 744 -68.02 -24.26 -49.17
C ARG A 744 -67.70 -24.85 -50.54
N SER A 745 -66.45 -25.25 -50.79
CA SER A 745 -66.04 -25.95 -52.02
C SER A 745 -66.33 -27.46 -51.97
N ALA A 746 -66.46 -28.05 -50.79
CA ALA A 746 -66.71 -29.47 -50.57
C ALA A 746 -68.20 -29.83 -50.32
N GLU A 747 -69.09 -28.85 -50.18
CA GLU A 747 -70.54 -29.07 -50.22
C GLU A 747 -70.95 -29.55 -51.61
N PRO A 748 -71.42 -30.80 -51.78
CA PRO A 748 -71.95 -31.25 -53.06
C PRO A 748 -73.27 -30.51 -53.31
N ARG A 749 -73.37 -29.84 -54.46
CA ARG A 749 -74.64 -29.29 -54.95
C ARG A 749 -75.64 -30.43 -55.15
N LEU A 750 -76.50 -30.65 -54.17
CA LEU A 750 -77.72 -31.45 -54.24
C LEU A 750 -78.84 -30.52 -53.70
N GLY A 751 -79.88 -30.10 -54.40
CA GLY A 751 -80.43 -30.33 -55.74
C GLY A 751 -81.92 -29.93 -55.68
N ALA A 752 -82.47 -29.21 -56.66
CA ALA A 752 -83.92 -28.95 -56.80
C ALA A 752 -84.18 -28.39 -58.22
N GLY A 753 -85.07 -28.88 -59.08
CA GLY A 753 -85.98 -30.04 -59.17
C GLY A 753 -86.31 -30.18 -60.68
N GLY A 754 -86.63 -31.35 -61.24
CA GLY A 754 -87.96 -31.95 -61.16
C GLY A 754 -88.59 -32.06 -62.56
N ARG A 755 -88.66 -33.29 -63.08
CA ARG A 755 -89.91 -33.89 -63.59
C ARG A 755 -89.86 -35.39 -63.34
#